data_AF-C7JE74-F1
#
_entry.id   AF-C7JE74-F1
#
_cell.length_a   1.000
_cell.length_b   1.000
_cell.length_c   1.000
_cell.angle_alpha   90.00
_cell.angle_beta   90.00
_cell.angle_gamma   90.00
#
_symmetry.space_group_name_H-M   'P 1'
#
loop_
_entity.id
_entity.type
_entity.pdbx_description
1 polymer ?
#
loop_
_entity_poly.entity_id
_entity_poly.type
_entity_poly.pdbx_seq_one_letter_code
_entity_poly.pdbx_strand_id
1 'polypeptide(L)'
;MTETPHLVLVDGSGFIFRAFHALPPMTSPEGVPVNAVYGFTTMLARLLKDHVGTHLAVLFDASRQTFRSEIYPQYKAHRPEPPEDLRPQFSLIREATQAFNVPGIELPGWEADDLIASYATAIRAQGGTCTIVSSDKDLMQLVGDGVCMLDPIKQTPVGPTEVETKFGVPPTKVVDVQALMGDPTDNVPGVPGIGPKTAAALVQEYGTLEAVLNAAPEMKKSKRRDMLIEHADAARVSLQLVTLATDVPLPVPVEELGTREPDMLVLADWLDRMGFRSILSRMGLGHPSGAHAHRAARKVAAASVAGATTPADDASAPDASVLSAPYHDYETVRTAEALQKWVSAAQEAGICAVDTETDGLDPLAANIVGFSIATAPGKACYVPLKHEGTLEAPTGEQLAVDAALKLLAPLLQDDAVLKIFHNAKFDLLILDHAGIPLSSITAVDDTMLISYSQSAGLHGQGMDELSAMHLSHTPISYDSVTGTGRNRLPFAQVPVATATKYAAEDADVTLRLWHVLHPTLRTNKALVLYEQIERPLSAILADMEKAGIAVDRAELDRLSKDFEARMQGMENDIYEAAGRQFNIGSPKQLGEILFDEMGLKGGKRGKAGAWSTDSSVLQDLADQGHDLPARILAWRQLAKLKSTYTDALLRQAGRNDRVHTSFQMAITSTGRLSSTDPNLQNIPVRTEEGTRIRQAFIAPPGKKLISADYSQIELRLLADVANIPALREAFQLGQDIHARTASEVFNIPLEGMDALTRRRAKAINFGIIYGISAFGLGKQLGIPAGEARTYIDAYFARYPGIRDYMERMREEARTHGYVLTPFGRRCYVPGIHEKSAARRQYAERQAINAPLQGGAADIIKRAMVHLPLALQKAGFGETRMLLQVHDELLFETDESEAEAVAAIIKNVMEAAADLAVPLVVETGIGQNWAEAH
;
A
#
# COMPACT_ATOMS: atom_id res chain seq x y z
N MET A 1 -16.45 -39.63 -11.54
CA MET A 1 -17.20 -39.79 -10.28
C MET A 1 -18.11 -38.58 -10.18
N THR A 2 -19.43 -38.77 -10.21
CA THR A 2 -20.38 -37.65 -10.09
C THR A 2 -20.24 -37.05 -8.69
N GLU A 3 -19.75 -35.82 -8.60
CA GLU A 3 -19.55 -35.11 -7.34
C GLU A 3 -20.88 -35.00 -6.59
N THR A 4 -20.90 -35.39 -5.32
CA THR A 4 -22.06 -35.21 -4.44
C THR A 4 -22.36 -33.72 -4.30
N PRO A 5 -23.59 -33.25 -4.58
CA PRO A 5 -23.86 -31.82 -4.62
C PRO A 5 -23.68 -31.17 -3.24
N HIS A 6 -22.99 -30.02 -3.21
CA HIS A 6 -22.77 -29.21 -2.02
C HIS A 6 -23.38 -27.83 -2.23
N LEU A 7 -24.41 -27.51 -1.47
CA LEU A 7 -25.16 -26.25 -1.56
C LEU A 7 -24.68 -25.28 -0.48
N VAL A 8 -24.30 -24.07 -0.89
CA VAL A 8 -23.97 -22.97 0.02
C VAL A 8 -25.15 -22.01 0.06
N LEU A 9 -25.69 -21.75 1.25
CA LEU A 9 -26.82 -20.83 1.46
C LEU A 9 -26.36 -19.63 2.27
N VAL A 10 -26.44 -18.44 1.70
CA VAL A 10 -26.03 -17.20 2.37
C VAL A 10 -27.28 -16.49 2.89
N ASP A 11 -27.29 -16.20 4.19
CA ASP A 11 -28.29 -15.32 4.80
C ASP A 11 -27.99 -13.86 4.41
N GLY A 12 -28.66 -13.40 3.34
CA GLY A 12 -28.50 -12.06 2.82
C GLY A 12 -29.04 -11.01 3.78
N SER A 13 -30.27 -11.21 4.29
CA SER A 13 -30.94 -10.29 5.22
C SER A 13 -30.13 -10.01 6.47
N GLY A 14 -29.65 -11.06 7.15
CA GLY A 14 -28.84 -10.94 8.37
C GLY A 14 -27.50 -10.25 8.12
N PHE A 15 -26.97 -10.33 6.89
CA PHE A 15 -25.70 -9.70 6.53
C PHE A 15 -25.82 -8.21 6.23
N ILE A 16 -26.90 -7.76 5.59
CA ILE A 16 -27.09 -6.36 5.15
C ILE A 16 -26.96 -5.38 6.33
N PHE A 17 -27.70 -5.62 7.40
CA PHE A 17 -27.69 -4.74 8.59
C PHE A 17 -26.32 -4.74 9.28
N ARG A 18 -25.65 -5.89 9.31
CA ARG A 18 -24.31 -6.00 9.92
C ARG A 18 -23.27 -5.24 9.11
N ALA A 19 -23.28 -5.39 7.78
CA ALA A 19 -22.40 -4.65 6.89
C ALA A 19 -22.61 -3.13 7.03
N PHE A 20 -23.86 -2.68 7.13
CA PHE A 20 -24.21 -1.28 7.33
C PHE A 20 -23.61 -0.69 8.62
N HIS A 21 -23.69 -1.41 9.74
CA HIS A 21 -23.18 -0.91 11.03
C HIS A 21 -21.67 -1.12 11.22
N ALA A 22 -21.07 -2.12 10.58
CA ALA A 22 -19.65 -2.42 10.72
C ALA A 22 -18.76 -1.50 9.88
N LEU A 23 -19.28 -0.96 8.78
CA LEU A 23 -18.53 -0.11 7.86
C LEU A 23 -18.92 1.36 8.02
N PRO A 24 -17.94 2.28 7.93
CA PRO A 24 -18.24 3.71 7.95
C PRO A 24 -19.18 4.08 6.80
N PRO A 25 -19.95 5.19 6.90
CA PRO A 25 -20.76 5.67 5.80
C PRO A 25 -19.93 5.89 4.53
N MET A 26 -20.43 5.37 3.41
CA MET A 26 -19.80 5.44 2.09
C MET A 26 -20.87 5.76 1.07
N THR A 27 -20.52 6.52 0.03
CA THR A 27 -21.43 6.83 -1.08
C THR A 27 -20.81 6.43 -2.41
N SER A 28 -21.64 5.97 -3.34
CA SER A 28 -21.27 5.74 -4.74
C SER A 28 -20.88 7.06 -5.42
N PRO A 29 -20.26 7.03 -6.60
CA PRO A 29 -20.00 8.22 -7.41
C PRO A 29 -21.25 9.08 -7.70
N GLU A 30 -22.44 8.47 -7.66
CA GLU A 30 -23.73 9.15 -7.85
C GLU A 30 -24.31 9.74 -6.55
N GLY A 31 -23.64 9.54 -5.41
CA GLY A 31 -24.06 10.06 -4.11
C GLY A 31 -25.04 9.15 -3.35
N VAL A 32 -25.28 7.93 -3.83
CA VAL A 32 -26.14 6.95 -3.13
C VAL A 32 -25.33 6.27 -2.02
N PRO A 33 -25.84 6.12 -0.80
CA PRO A 33 -25.16 5.34 0.24
C PRO A 33 -24.90 3.89 -0.21
N VAL A 34 -23.70 3.36 0.02
CA VAL A 34 -23.27 2.02 -0.47
C VAL A 34 -22.40 1.24 0.51
N ASN A 35 -22.30 1.65 1.78
CA ASN A 35 -21.46 0.96 2.77
C ASN A 35 -21.89 -0.49 3.04
N ALA A 36 -23.20 -0.76 3.13
CA ALA A 36 -23.72 -2.13 3.26
C ALA A 36 -23.49 -2.94 1.97
N VAL A 37 -23.69 -2.31 0.81
CA VAL A 37 -23.44 -2.92 -0.51
C VAL A 37 -21.97 -3.34 -0.62
N TYR A 38 -21.02 -2.48 -0.26
CA TYR A 38 -19.58 -2.77 -0.30
C TYR A 38 -19.20 -3.94 0.59
N GLY A 39 -19.73 -3.98 1.81
CA GLY A 39 -19.51 -5.07 2.75
C GLY A 39 -20.05 -6.40 2.21
N PHE A 40 -21.28 -6.38 1.68
CA PHE A 40 -21.91 -7.54 1.05
C PHE A 40 -21.11 -8.06 -0.14
N THR A 41 -20.75 -7.18 -1.07
CA THR A 41 -19.94 -7.52 -2.26
C THR A 41 -18.59 -8.11 -1.89
N THR A 42 -17.90 -7.55 -0.89
CA THR A 42 -16.61 -8.09 -0.42
C THR A 42 -16.75 -9.51 0.13
N MET A 43 -17.83 -9.76 0.87
CA MET A 43 -18.13 -11.07 1.43
C MET A 43 -18.49 -12.08 0.33
N LEU A 44 -19.35 -11.71 -0.63
CA LEU A 44 -19.73 -12.58 -1.73
C LEU A 44 -18.53 -12.95 -2.63
N ALA A 45 -17.70 -11.96 -2.99
CA ALA A 45 -16.47 -12.20 -3.75
C ALA A 45 -15.50 -13.14 -3.02
N ARG A 46 -15.41 -13.02 -1.69
CA ARG A 46 -14.60 -13.92 -0.86
C ARG A 46 -15.21 -15.32 -0.81
N LEU A 47 -16.52 -15.46 -0.61
CA LEU A 47 -17.19 -16.77 -0.58
C LEU A 47 -16.99 -17.53 -1.89
N LEU A 48 -17.17 -16.86 -3.03
CA LEU A 48 -16.94 -17.45 -4.35
C LEU A 48 -15.50 -17.93 -4.57
N LYS A 49 -14.53 -17.29 -3.90
CA LYS A 49 -13.12 -17.68 -3.96
C LYS A 49 -12.76 -18.81 -2.99
N ASP A 50 -13.22 -18.70 -1.75
CA ASP A 50 -12.74 -19.51 -0.62
C ASP A 50 -13.62 -20.77 -0.39
N HIS A 51 -14.86 -20.78 -0.88
CA HIS A 51 -15.85 -21.84 -0.63
C HIS A 51 -16.50 -22.31 -1.93
N VAL A 52 -15.85 -23.25 -2.63
CA VAL A 52 -16.34 -23.82 -3.88
C VAL A 52 -17.40 -24.89 -3.60
N GLY A 53 -18.65 -24.48 -3.42
CA GLY A 53 -19.80 -25.39 -3.52
C GLY A 53 -20.16 -25.68 -4.97
N THR A 54 -20.87 -26.78 -5.23
CA THR A 54 -21.44 -27.02 -6.57
C THR A 54 -22.68 -26.16 -6.83
N HIS A 55 -23.33 -25.69 -5.76
CA HIS A 55 -24.50 -24.81 -5.82
C HIS A 55 -24.35 -23.66 -4.80
N LEU A 56 -24.90 -22.49 -5.10
CA LEU A 56 -24.87 -21.30 -4.24
C LEU A 56 -26.13 -20.46 -4.41
N ALA A 57 -26.70 -19.95 -3.30
CA ALA A 57 -27.77 -18.97 -3.33
C ALA A 57 -27.68 -17.98 -2.17
N VAL A 58 -28.21 -16.77 -2.38
CA VAL A 58 -28.37 -15.73 -1.34
C VAL A 58 -29.86 -15.51 -1.08
N LEU A 59 -30.28 -15.61 0.17
CA LEU A 59 -31.68 -15.58 0.57
C LEU A 59 -32.00 -14.28 1.31
N PHE A 60 -33.12 -13.65 0.94
CA PHE A 60 -33.56 -12.36 1.47
C PHE A 60 -34.99 -12.42 1.99
N ASP A 61 -35.29 -11.59 2.98
CA ASP A 61 -36.67 -11.34 3.43
C ASP A 61 -37.40 -10.50 2.38
N ALA A 62 -38.60 -10.94 2.01
CA ALA A 62 -39.45 -10.24 1.06
C ALA A 62 -40.28 -9.12 1.71
N SER A 63 -40.68 -9.29 2.97
CA SER A 63 -41.56 -8.34 3.67
C SER A 63 -41.39 -8.37 5.19
N ARG A 64 -41.74 -7.26 5.83
CA ARG A 64 -41.73 -7.12 7.30
C ARG A 64 -42.85 -7.91 8.00
N GLN A 65 -43.95 -8.15 7.30
CA GLN A 65 -45.04 -9.02 7.76
C GLN A 65 -44.89 -10.40 7.12
N THR A 66 -44.97 -11.42 7.97
CA THR A 66 -44.85 -12.84 7.62
C THR A 66 -45.91 -13.62 8.38
N PHE A 67 -46.06 -14.92 8.12
CA PHE A 67 -47.01 -15.76 8.86
C PHE A 67 -46.80 -15.71 10.39
N ARG A 68 -45.56 -15.47 10.87
CA ARG A 68 -45.26 -15.27 12.31
C ARG A 68 -45.93 -14.04 12.90
N SER A 69 -46.19 -13.01 12.10
CA SER A 69 -46.92 -11.81 12.53
C SER A 69 -48.41 -12.11 12.80
N GLU A 70 -48.98 -13.11 12.13
CA GLU A 70 -50.35 -13.58 12.38
C GLU A 70 -50.43 -14.41 13.67
N ILE A 71 -49.38 -15.19 13.98
CA ILE A 71 -49.26 -15.99 15.21
C ILE A 71 -49.11 -15.08 16.43
N TYR A 72 -48.24 -14.07 16.35
CA TYR A 72 -47.98 -13.14 17.45
C TYR A 72 -47.77 -11.71 16.94
N PRO A 73 -48.78 -10.81 17.06
CA PRO A 73 -48.70 -9.45 16.51
C PRO A 73 -47.56 -8.58 17.06
N GLN A 74 -46.98 -8.93 18.20
CA GLN A 74 -45.83 -8.19 18.76
C GLN A 74 -44.47 -8.69 18.24
N TYR A 75 -44.43 -9.80 17.50
CA TYR A 75 -43.20 -10.35 16.91
C TYR A 75 -42.53 -9.34 15.98
N LYS A 76 -41.25 -9.02 16.24
CA LYS A 76 -40.46 -7.98 15.54
C LYS A 76 -41.14 -6.60 15.44
N ALA A 77 -42.22 -6.36 16.19
CA ALA A 77 -43.03 -5.13 16.07
C ALA A 77 -42.28 -3.88 16.52
N HIS A 78 -41.34 -4.02 17.46
CA HIS A 78 -40.50 -2.92 17.95
C HIS A 78 -39.23 -2.69 17.15
N ARG A 79 -38.94 -3.50 16.10
CA ARG A 79 -37.75 -3.26 15.27
C ARG A 79 -37.85 -1.86 14.65
N PRO A 80 -36.81 -1.02 14.74
CA PRO A 80 -36.85 0.29 14.11
C PRO A 80 -36.99 0.14 12.60
N GLU A 81 -37.65 1.11 11.97
CA GLU A 81 -37.61 1.21 10.51
C GLU A 81 -36.15 1.28 10.02
N PRO A 82 -35.81 0.65 8.89
CA PRO A 82 -34.46 0.74 8.35
C PRO A 82 -34.04 2.20 8.18
N PRO A 83 -32.81 2.58 8.59
CA PRO A 83 -32.30 3.94 8.41
C PRO A 83 -32.48 4.43 6.97
N GLU A 84 -32.73 5.73 6.77
CA GLU A 84 -32.95 6.28 5.42
C GLU A 84 -31.80 5.95 4.46
N ASP A 85 -30.56 5.93 4.97
CA ASP A 85 -29.37 5.57 4.19
C ASP A 85 -29.28 4.09 3.82
N LEU A 86 -29.96 3.20 4.55
CA LEU A 86 -29.96 1.76 4.27
C LEU A 86 -31.04 1.38 3.23
N ARG A 87 -32.17 2.10 3.21
CA ARG A 87 -33.29 1.83 2.30
C ARG A 87 -32.89 1.69 0.82
N PRO A 88 -32.08 2.57 0.20
CA PRO A 88 -31.68 2.40 -1.20
C PRO A 88 -30.77 1.19 -1.44
N GLN A 89 -30.02 0.76 -0.42
CA GLN A 89 -29.01 -0.30 -0.54
C GLN A 89 -29.60 -1.71 -0.69
N PHE A 90 -30.84 -1.93 -0.26
CA PHE A 90 -31.52 -3.23 -0.42
C PHE A 90 -31.66 -3.64 -1.90
N SER A 91 -31.99 -2.69 -2.77
CA SER A 91 -32.08 -2.93 -4.21
C SER A 91 -30.71 -3.23 -4.83
N LEU A 92 -29.71 -2.42 -4.49
CA LEU A 92 -28.34 -2.56 -4.97
C LEU A 92 -27.70 -3.90 -4.56
N ILE A 93 -28.07 -4.45 -3.40
CA ILE A 93 -27.56 -5.75 -2.94
C ILE A 93 -28.15 -6.90 -3.76
N ARG A 94 -29.40 -6.79 -4.21
CA ARG A 94 -30.00 -7.77 -5.15
C ARG A 94 -29.35 -7.66 -6.53
N GLU A 95 -29.04 -6.44 -6.97
CA GLU A 95 -28.27 -6.25 -8.19
C GLU A 95 -26.84 -6.82 -8.06
N ALA A 96 -26.23 -6.75 -6.87
CA ALA A 96 -24.94 -7.37 -6.61
C ALA A 96 -24.99 -8.89 -6.82
N THR A 97 -26.01 -9.59 -6.31
CA THR A 97 -26.11 -11.04 -6.53
C THR A 97 -26.24 -11.38 -8.01
N GLN A 98 -27.01 -10.59 -8.76
CA GLN A 98 -27.14 -10.74 -10.22
C GLN A 98 -25.82 -10.49 -10.95
N ALA A 99 -25.07 -9.44 -10.58
CA ALA A 99 -23.78 -9.11 -11.18
C ALA A 99 -22.74 -10.22 -10.95
N PHE A 100 -22.79 -10.90 -9.80
CA PHE A 100 -21.96 -12.07 -9.50
C PHE A 100 -22.51 -13.39 -10.08
N ASN A 101 -23.62 -13.34 -10.83
CA ASN A 101 -24.32 -14.51 -11.36
C ASN A 101 -24.74 -15.52 -10.28
N VAL A 102 -25.10 -15.01 -9.10
CA VAL A 102 -25.58 -15.78 -7.95
C VAL A 102 -27.09 -15.57 -7.79
N PRO A 103 -27.90 -16.65 -7.72
CA PRO A 103 -29.33 -16.56 -7.46
C PRO A 103 -29.62 -15.84 -6.13
N GLY A 104 -30.32 -14.70 -6.23
CA GLY A 104 -30.94 -14.02 -5.09
C GLY A 104 -32.40 -14.44 -4.96
N ILE A 105 -32.79 -15.00 -3.82
CA ILE A 105 -34.10 -15.64 -3.64
C ILE A 105 -34.86 -14.99 -2.48
N GLU A 106 -36.11 -14.64 -2.72
CA GLU A 106 -37.06 -14.14 -1.72
C GLU A 106 -38.46 -14.64 -2.06
N LEU A 107 -39.32 -14.81 -1.05
CA LEU A 107 -40.70 -15.26 -1.23
C LEU A 107 -41.63 -14.49 -0.28
N PRO A 108 -42.61 -13.72 -0.80
CA PRO A 108 -43.58 -13.01 0.04
C PRO A 108 -44.29 -13.93 1.04
N GLY A 109 -44.41 -13.48 2.29
CA GLY A 109 -45.04 -14.24 3.37
C GLY A 109 -44.10 -15.13 4.19
N TRP A 110 -42.88 -15.38 3.70
CA TRP A 110 -41.87 -16.22 4.35
C TRP A 110 -40.59 -15.43 4.67
N GLU A 111 -39.87 -15.86 5.72
CA GLU A 111 -38.57 -15.28 6.09
C GLU A 111 -37.43 -15.99 5.35
N ALA A 112 -36.28 -15.32 5.22
CA ALA A 112 -35.08 -15.90 4.63
C ALA A 112 -34.67 -17.19 5.34
N ASP A 113 -34.84 -17.26 6.66
CA ASP A 113 -34.47 -18.44 7.47
C ASP A 113 -35.31 -19.67 7.13
N ASP A 114 -36.60 -19.50 6.78
CA ASP A 114 -37.47 -20.60 6.36
C ASP A 114 -37.09 -21.11 4.97
N LEU A 115 -36.70 -20.20 4.07
CA LEU A 115 -36.15 -20.57 2.77
C LEU A 115 -34.84 -21.33 2.95
N ILE A 116 -33.94 -20.88 3.84
CA ILE A 116 -32.68 -21.59 4.16
C ILE A 116 -32.99 -23.01 4.63
N ALA A 117 -33.91 -23.16 5.59
CA ALA A 117 -34.32 -24.44 6.14
C ALA A 117 -34.90 -25.37 5.06
N SER A 118 -35.72 -24.84 4.15
CA SER A 118 -36.35 -25.61 3.08
C SER A 118 -35.35 -26.04 1.99
N TYR A 119 -34.44 -25.15 1.58
CA TYR A 119 -33.37 -25.50 0.63
C TYR A 119 -32.37 -26.50 1.23
N ALA A 120 -31.99 -26.32 2.50
CA ALA A 120 -31.13 -27.28 3.20
C ALA A 120 -31.78 -28.66 3.28
N THR A 121 -33.08 -28.73 3.56
CA THR A 121 -33.84 -29.98 3.58
C THR A 121 -33.91 -30.62 2.19
N ALA A 122 -34.19 -29.84 1.15
CA ALA A 122 -34.31 -30.32 -0.22
C ALA A 122 -32.99 -30.91 -0.76
N ILE A 123 -31.86 -30.23 -0.57
CA ILE A 123 -30.57 -30.75 -1.03
C ILE A 123 -30.16 -32.02 -0.28
N ARG A 124 -30.52 -32.13 1.01
CA ARG A 124 -30.29 -33.33 1.82
C ARG A 124 -31.15 -34.51 1.35
N ALA A 125 -32.40 -34.27 0.96
CA ALA A 125 -33.26 -35.30 0.36
C ALA A 125 -32.70 -35.84 -0.97
N GLN A 126 -31.93 -35.03 -1.69
CA GLN A 126 -31.21 -35.43 -2.91
C GLN A 126 -29.85 -36.10 -2.64
N GLY A 127 -29.48 -36.31 -1.37
CA GLY A 127 -28.21 -36.92 -0.96
C GLY A 127 -27.01 -35.96 -0.95
N GLY A 128 -27.22 -34.65 -1.14
CA GLY A 128 -26.20 -33.62 -1.09
C GLY A 128 -25.83 -33.17 0.32
N THR A 129 -25.02 -32.13 0.45
CA THR A 129 -24.65 -31.50 1.75
C THR A 129 -24.86 -29.99 1.69
N CYS A 130 -24.96 -29.32 2.84
CA CYS A 130 -25.26 -27.89 2.90
C CYS A 130 -24.31 -27.13 3.85
N THR A 131 -23.84 -25.97 3.42
CA THR A 131 -23.18 -24.97 4.28
C THR A 131 -24.02 -23.72 4.36
N ILE A 132 -24.48 -23.39 5.56
CA ILE A 132 -25.24 -22.16 5.84
C ILE A 132 -24.25 -21.07 6.27
N VAL A 133 -24.13 -19.99 5.51
CA VAL A 133 -23.31 -18.83 5.86
C VAL A 133 -24.20 -17.84 6.59
N SER A 134 -24.27 -17.98 7.92
CA SER A 134 -24.97 -17.06 8.80
C SER A 134 -24.35 -17.09 10.20
N SER A 135 -24.76 -16.14 11.01
CA SER A 135 -24.51 -16.14 12.45
C SER A 135 -25.80 -15.91 13.23
N ASP A 136 -26.95 -16.06 12.56
CA ASP A 136 -28.21 -16.24 13.24
C ASP A 136 -28.16 -17.55 14.04
N LYS A 137 -28.60 -17.46 15.28
CA LYS A 137 -28.61 -18.58 16.20
C LYS A 137 -29.79 -19.51 15.90
N ASP A 138 -30.84 -19.02 15.25
CA ASP A 138 -32.07 -19.79 14.99
C ASP A 138 -31.80 -20.88 13.94
N LEU A 139 -30.93 -20.60 12.96
CA LEU A 139 -30.45 -21.56 11.97
C LEU A 139 -29.60 -22.70 12.57
N MET A 140 -29.13 -22.57 13.82
CA MET A 140 -28.37 -23.64 14.48
C MET A 140 -29.22 -24.89 14.76
N GLN A 141 -30.56 -24.79 14.68
CA GLN A 141 -31.46 -25.95 14.76
C GLN A 141 -31.34 -26.88 13.54
N LEU A 142 -30.79 -26.39 12.43
CA LEU A 142 -30.58 -27.16 11.19
C LEU A 142 -29.23 -27.89 11.16
N VAL A 143 -28.31 -27.57 12.07
CA VAL A 143 -26.95 -28.14 12.08
C VAL A 143 -26.99 -29.63 12.42
N GLY A 144 -26.25 -30.44 11.67
CA GLY A 144 -26.32 -31.90 11.77
C GLY A 144 -26.76 -32.53 10.46
N ASP A 145 -26.68 -33.86 10.37
CA ASP A 145 -27.11 -34.64 9.21
C ASP A 145 -26.69 -34.00 7.87
N GLY A 146 -25.40 -33.70 7.69
CA GLY A 146 -24.84 -33.15 6.44
C GLY A 146 -25.09 -31.66 6.20
N VAL A 147 -25.60 -30.93 7.20
CA VAL A 147 -25.69 -29.47 7.22
C VAL A 147 -24.71 -28.92 8.26
N CYS A 148 -23.90 -27.94 7.86
CA CYS A 148 -23.03 -27.19 8.75
C CYS A 148 -23.26 -25.69 8.59
N MET A 149 -22.86 -24.90 9.58
CA MET A 149 -22.95 -23.45 9.51
C MET A 149 -21.55 -22.83 9.55
N LEU A 150 -21.36 -21.68 8.90
CA LEU A 150 -20.11 -20.93 8.88
C LEU A 150 -20.37 -19.50 9.37
N ASP A 151 -19.70 -19.09 10.45
CA ASP A 151 -19.75 -17.70 10.91
C ASP A 151 -18.99 -16.79 9.93
N PRO A 152 -19.65 -15.83 9.25
CA PRO A 152 -19.02 -15.06 8.19
C PRO A 152 -17.93 -14.08 8.69
N ILE A 153 -17.91 -13.74 9.99
CA ILE A 153 -16.94 -12.81 10.58
C ILE A 153 -15.74 -13.58 11.10
N LYS A 154 -16.00 -14.59 11.95
CA LYS A 154 -14.94 -15.39 12.59
C LYS A 154 -14.31 -16.39 11.63
N GLN A 155 -15.01 -16.72 10.53
CA GLN A 155 -14.60 -17.75 9.58
C GLN A 155 -14.41 -19.10 10.27
N THR A 156 -15.23 -19.34 11.29
CA THR A 156 -15.21 -20.57 12.10
C THR A 156 -16.41 -21.43 11.73
N PRO A 157 -16.19 -22.71 11.35
CA PRO A 157 -17.27 -23.68 11.22
C PRO A 157 -18.01 -23.86 12.55
N VAL A 158 -19.33 -24.03 12.46
CA VAL A 158 -20.22 -24.35 13.56
C VAL A 158 -20.88 -25.69 13.23
N GLY A 159 -20.41 -26.75 13.87
CA GLY A 159 -20.99 -28.08 13.85
C GLY A 159 -21.78 -28.38 15.13
N PRO A 160 -22.24 -29.63 15.29
CA PRO A 160 -23.03 -30.04 16.45
C PRO A 160 -22.37 -29.74 17.80
N THR A 161 -21.04 -29.93 17.91
CA THR A 161 -20.28 -29.69 19.14
C THR A 161 -20.24 -28.21 19.53
N GLU A 162 -20.10 -27.31 18.56
CA GLU A 162 -20.14 -25.87 18.79
C GLU A 162 -21.54 -25.41 19.22
N VAL A 163 -22.59 -26.00 18.64
CA VAL A 163 -23.99 -25.75 19.04
C VAL A 163 -24.23 -26.22 20.48
N GLU A 164 -23.77 -27.42 20.83
CA GLU A 164 -23.85 -27.96 22.20
C GLU A 164 -23.10 -27.08 23.20
N THR A 165 -21.92 -26.57 22.82
CA THR A 165 -21.16 -25.65 23.68
C THR A 165 -21.92 -24.35 23.93
N LYS A 166 -22.62 -23.83 22.91
CA LYS A 166 -23.33 -22.56 22.99
C LYS A 166 -24.67 -22.66 23.74
N PHE A 167 -25.45 -23.70 23.47
CA PHE A 167 -26.80 -23.86 24.00
C PHE A 167 -26.92 -24.89 25.12
N GLY A 168 -25.88 -25.69 25.37
CA GLY A 168 -25.92 -26.80 26.30
C GLY A 168 -26.73 -28.00 25.80
N VAL A 169 -27.26 -27.98 24.57
CA VAL A 169 -28.09 -29.06 24.01
C VAL A 169 -27.71 -29.31 22.55
N PRO A 170 -27.97 -30.53 22.00
CA PRO A 170 -27.75 -30.79 20.59
C PRO A 170 -28.65 -29.91 19.69
N PRO A 171 -28.29 -29.71 18.42
CA PRO A 171 -29.07 -28.92 17.45
C PRO A 171 -30.57 -29.22 17.43
N THR A 172 -30.95 -30.50 17.52
CA THR A 172 -32.36 -30.97 17.52
C THR A 172 -33.20 -30.49 18.70
N LYS A 173 -32.56 -29.87 19.71
CA LYS A 173 -33.19 -29.36 20.95
C LYS A 173 -33.03 -27.85 21.13
N VAL A 174 -32.38 -27.17 20.19
CA VAL A 174 -32.18 -25.71 20.25
C VAL A 174 -33.51 -24.98 20.28
N VAL A 175 -34.48 -25.42 19.47
CA VAL A 175 -35.83 -24.84 19.36
C VAL A 175 -36.59 -24.87 20.71
N ASP A 176 -36.50 -25.97 21.46
CA ASP A 176 -37.11 -26.12 22.79
C ASP A 176 -36.48 -25.16 23.81
N VAL A 177 -35.16 -25.00 23.76
CA VAL A 177 -34.41 -24.08 24.64
C VAL A 177 -34.77 -22.63 24.33
N GLN A 178 -34.83 -22.27 23.06
CA GLN A 178 -35.21 -20.92 22.61
C GLN A 178 -36.65 -20.58 22.99
N ALA A 179 -37.58 -21.53 22.86
CA ALA A 179 -38.98 -21.34 23.25
C ALA A 179 -39.14 -21.06 24.76
N LEU A 180 -38.33 -21.70 25.61
CA LEU A 180 -38.34 -21.47 27.06
C LEU A 180 -37.70 -20.13 27.45
N MET A 181 -36.57 -19.76 26.84
CA MET A 181 -35.84 -18.55 27.24
C MET A 181 -36.36 -17.27 26.59
N GLY A 182 -37.06 -17.39 25.45
CA GLY A 182 -37.51 -16.26 24.64
C GLY A 182 -36.37 -15.53 23.93
N ASP A 183 -36.73 -14.47 23.20
CA ASP A 183 -35.79 -13.55 22.58
C ASP A 183 -36.34 -12.12 22.64
N PRO A 184 -35.76 -11.26 23.51
CA PRO A 184 -36.20 -9.88 23.59
C PRO A 184 -35.95 -9.09 22.30
N THR A 185 -34.98 -9.47 21.48
CA THR A 185 -34.64 -8.78 20.21
C THR A 185 -35.77 -8.87 19.19
N ASP A 186 -36.48 -10.00 19.20
CA ASP A 186 -37.56 -10.29 18.25
C ASP A 186 -38.94 -10.31 18.90
N ASN A 187 -39.02 -9.89 20.17
CA ASN A 187 -40.23 -9.98 20.98
C ASN A 187 -40.77 -11.42 21.07
N VAL A 188 -39.90 -12.43 21.14
CA VAL A 188 -40.31 -13.79 21.45
C VAL A 188 -40.45 -13.89 22.98
N PRO A 189 -41.66 -14.14 23.53
CA PRO A 189 -41.96 -13.87 24.94
C PRO A 189 -41.26 -14.82 25.94
N GLY A 190 -41.13 -16.10 25.61
CA GLY A 190 -40.55 -17.12 26.50
C GLY A 190 -41.21 -17.23 27.88
N VAL A 191 -40.49 -17.83 28.83
CA VAL A 191 -40.90 -17.93 30.24
C VAL A 191 -40.05 -16.98 31.10
N PRO A 192 -40.66 -15.99 31.77
CA PRO A 192 -39.94 -15.05 32.62
C PRO A 192 -39.05 -15.72 33.68
N GLY A 193 -37.80 -15.27 33.76
CA GLY A 193 -36.83 -15.78 34.73
C GLY A 193 -36.13 -17.09 34.32
N ILE A 194 -36.41 -17.63 33.13
CA ILE A 194 -35.68 -18.76 32.55
C ILE A 194 -34.65 -18.23 31.53
N GLY A 195 -33.39 -18.23 31.92
CA GLY A 195 -32.28 -17.91 31.01
C GLY A 195 -31.74 -19.15 30.27
N PRO A 196 -30.77 -18.97 29.34
CA PRO A 196 -30.26 -20.04 28.48
C PRO A 196 -29.79 -21.29 29.24
N LYS A 197 -29.04 -21.12 30.34
CA LYS A 197 -28.55 -22.24 31.16
C LYS A 197 -29.67 -23.04 31.83
N THR A 198 -30.70 -22.34 32.31
CA THR A 198 -31.84 -22.97 32.98
C THR A 198 -32.74 -23.68 31.97
N ALA A 199 -32.97 -23.07 30.81
CA ALA A 199 -33.71 -23.69 29.71
C ALA A 199 -33.00 -24.97 29.23
N ALA A 200 -31.69 -24.91 28.99
CA ALA A 200 -30.88 -26.07 28.61
C ALA A 200 -30.99 -27.23 29.62
N ALA A 201 -30.83 -26.94 30.92
CA ALA A 201 -30.95 -27.95 31.96
C ALA A 201 -32.34 -28.61 32.01
N LEU A 202 -33.41 -27.83 31.84
CA LEU A 202 -34.79 -28.35 31.81
C LEU A 202 -35.03 -29.23 30.57
N VAL A 203 -34.54 -28.81 29.40
CA VAL A 203 -34.68 -29.60 28.16
C VAL A 203 -33.82 -30.87 28.21
N GLN A 204 -32.64 -30.84 28.81
CA GLN A 204 -31.84 -32.05 29.05
C GLN A 204 -32.54 -33.04 29.99
N GLU A 205 -33.20 -32.54 31.04
CA GLU A 205 -33.87 -33.38 32.05
C GLU A 205 -35.16 -34.00 31.51
N TYR A 206 -35.99 -33.22 30.82
CA TYR A 206 -37.36 -33.62 30.44
C TYR A 206 -37.54 -33.89 28.93
N GLY A 207 -36.60 -33.47 28.08
CA GLY A 207 -36.53 -33.83 26.67
C GLY A 207 -37.11 -32.80 25.69
N THR A 208 -38.34 -32.30 25.88
CA THR A 208 -38.98 -31.31 24.98
C THR A 208 -39.66 -30.20 25.78
N LEU A 209 -40.01 -29.08 25.14
CA LEU A 209 -40.80 -28.02 25.78
C LEU A 209 -42.08 -28.58 26.42
N GLU A 210 -42.86 -29.37 25.69
CA GLU A 210 -44.10 -29.95 26.21
C GLU A 210 -43.86 -30.87 27.40
N ALA A 211 -42.78 -31.65 27.39
CA ALA A 211 -42.42 -32.49 28.54
C ALA A 211 -42.05 -31.65 29.78
N VAL A 212 -41.33 -30.53 29.59
CA VAL A 212 -41.03 -29.57 30.68
C VAL A 212 -42.31 -28.95 31.23
N LEU A 213 -43.23 -28.50 30.37
CA LEU A 213 -44.49 -27.89 30.77
C LEU A 213 -45.42 -28.88 31.48
N ASN A 214 -45.51 -30.13 31.00
CA ASN A 214 -46.30 -31.19 31.61
C ASN A 214 -45.74 -31.64 32.97
N ALA A 215 -44.42 -31.62 33.14
CA ALA A 215 -43.78 -31.94 34.42
C ALA A 215 -43.85 -30.78 35.44
N ALA A 216 -44.07 -29.53 35.00
CA ALA A 216 -44.03 -28.35 35.85
C ALA A 216 -44.94 -28.42 37.09
N PRO A 217 -46.20 -28.93 37.04
CA PRO A 217 -47.05 -29.06 38.22
C PRO A 217 -46.47 -29.95 39.33
N GLU A 218 -45.63 -30.94 38.97
CA GLU A 218 -45.04 -31.91 39.89
C GLU A 218 -43.66 -31.48 40.41
N MET A 219 -43.09 -30.38 39.89
CA MET A 219 -41.81 -29.87 40.36
C MET A 219 -41.89 -29.29 41.78
N LYS A 220 -40.75 -29.31 42.49
CA LYS A 220 -40.62 -28.65 43.81
C LYS A 220 -41.06 -27.18 43.73
N LYS A 221 -41.88 -26.77 44.71
CA LYS A 221 -42.43 -25.40 44.82
C LYS A 221 -41.29 -24.38 44.76
N SER A 222 -41.28 -23.57 43.71
CA SER A 222 -40.26 -22.56 43.45
C SER A 222 -40.83 -21.50 42.51
N LYS A 223 -40.24 -20.30 42.51
CA LYS A 223 -40.64 -19.24 41.57
C LYS A 223 -40.55 -19.71 40.11
N ARG A 224 -39.55 -20.52 39.77
CA ARG A 224 -39.37 -21.12 38.44
C ARG A 224 -40.55 -22.00 38.03
N ARG A 225 -41.04 -22.85 38.94
CA ARG A 225 -42.22 -23.70 38.72
C ARG A 225 -43.45 -22.85 38.40
N ASP A 226 -43.69 -21.83 39.22
CA ASP A 226 -44.88 -21.00 39.09
C ASP A 226 -44.86 -20.24 37.74
N MET A 227 -43.70 -19.75 37.31
CA MET A 227 -43.54 -19.10 35.99
C MET A 227 -43.74 -20.07 34.82
N LEU A 228 -43.29 -21.34 34.92
CA LEU A 228 -43.53 -22.36 33.89
C LEU A 228 -45.02 -22.67 33.70
N ILE A 229 -45.78 -22.70 34.80
CA ILE A 229 -47.23 -22.95 34.76
C ILE A 229 -47.95 -21.70 34.22
N GLU A 230 -47.62 -20.51 34.71
CA GLU A 230 -48.28 -19.25 34.36
C GLU A 230 -48.04 -18.86 32.89
N HIS A 231 -46.85 -19.14 32.35
CA HIS A 231 -46.45 -18.74 31.00
C HIS A 231 -46.35 -19.91 30.01
N ALA A 232 -47.02 -21.04 30.30
CA ALA A 232 -47.00 -22.24 29.46
C ALA A 232 -47.43 -21.94 28.01
N ASP A 233 -48.52 -21.18 27.82
CA ASP A 233 -49.02 -20.83 26.50
C ASP A 233 -48.10 -19.84 25.77
N ALA A 234 -47.44 -18.93 26.50
CA ALA A 234 -46.45 -18.03 25.91
C ALA A 234 -45.22 -18.79 25.41
N ALA A 235 -44.80 -19.85 26.12
CA ALA A 235 -43.74 -20.73 25.67
C ALA A 235 -44.14 -21.54 24.43
N ARG A 236 -45.39 -22.01 24.34
CA ARG A 236 -45.93 -22.69 23.13
C ARG A 236 -45.98 -21.78 21.92
N VAL A 237 -46.42 -20.53 22.09
CA VAL A 237 -46.37 -19.50 21.04
C VAL A 237 -44.91 -19.25 20.65
N SER A 238 -44.00 -19.15 21.63
CA SER A 238 -42.57 -18.98 21.35
C SER A 238 -41.99 -20.14 20.52
N LEU A 239 -42.41 -21.38 20.79
CA LEU A 239 -42.01 -22.54 19.99
C LEU A 239 -42.44 -22.40 18.53
N GLN A 240 -43.68 -21.98 18.28
CA GLN A 240 -44.17 -21.74 16.92
C GLN A 240 -43.38 -20.63 16.21
N LEU A 241 -42.98 -19.59 16.94
CA LEU A 241 -42.21 -18.47 16.38
C LEU A 241 -40.76 -18.85 16.03
N VAL A 242 -40.09 -19.68 16.83
CA VAL A 242 -38.67 -20.04 16.61
C VAL A 242 -38.47 -21.31 15.77
N THR A 243 -39.54 -22.06 15.49
CA THR A 243 -39.49 -23.20 14.58
C THR A 243 -39.41 -22.71 13.14
N LEU A 244 -38.43 -23.20 12.38
CA LEU A 244 -38.27 -22.90 10.96
C LEU A 244 -39.12 -23.83 10.09
N ALA A 245 -39.78 -23.29 9.08
CA ALA A 245 -40.49 -24.12 8.10
C ALA A 245 -39.50 -24.76 7.11
N THR A 246 -39.65 -26.06 6.86
CA THR A 246 -38.74 -26.86 6.02
C THR A 246 -39.37 -27.30 4.69
N ASP A 247 -40.63 -26.93 4.46
CA ASP A 247 -41.46 -27.29 3.31
C ASP A 247 -41.99 -26.06 2.55
N VAL A 248 -41.30 -24.93 2.67
CA VAL A 248 -41.62 -23.71 1.92
C VAL A 248 -41.46 -23.97 0.42
N PRO A 249 -42.39 -23.50 -0.44
CA PRO A 249 -42.23 -23.59 -1.88
C PRO A 249 -40.90 -23.00 -2.33
N LEU A 250 -40.12 -23.76 -3.10
CA LEU A 250 -38.82 -23.33 -3.62
C LEU A 250 -39.04 -22.57 -4.94
N PRO A 251 -38.97 -21.23 -4.98
CA PRO A 251 -39.23 -20.47 -6.20
C PRO A 251 -38.18 -20.70 -7.29
N VAL A 252 -36.99 -21.17 -6.91
CA VAL A 252 -35.93 -21.62 -7.82
C VAL A 252 -35.59 -23.07 -7.45
N PRO A 253 -35.71 -24.04 -8.37
CA PRO A 253 -35.32 -25.42 -8.08
C PRO A 253 -33.86 -25.54 -7.67
N VAL A 254 -33.52 -26.52 -6.82
CA VAL A 254 -32.14 -26.74 -6.33
C VAL A 254 -31.17 -26.95 -7.50
N GLU A 255 -31.62 -27.61 -8.55
CA GLU A 255 -30.85 -27.92 -9.76
C GLU A 255 -30.43 -26.67 -10.54
N GLU A 256 -31.16 -25.56 -10.39
CA GLU A 256 -30.86 -24.29 -11.06
C GLU A 256 -29.87 -23.42 -10.27
N LEU A 257 -29.52 -23.82 -9.04
CA LEU A 257 -28.60 -23.10 -8.15
C LEU A 257 -27.12 -23.39 -8.42
N GLY A 258 -26.80 -24.10 -9.51
CA GLY A 258 -25.43 -24.44 -9.87
C GLY A 258 -24.55 -23.19 -9.98
N THR A 259 -23.35 -23.25 -9.42
CA THR A 259 -22.40 -22.13 -9.47
C THR A 259 -22.03 -21.82 -10.92
N ARG A 260 -22.09 -20.53 -11.29
CA ARG A 260 -21.77 -20.04 -12.63
C ARG A 260 -20.73 -18.94 -12.52
N GLU A 261 -19.82 -18.90 -13.48
CA GLU A 261 -18.89 -17.77 -13.59
C GLU A 261 -19.67 -16.47 -13.84
N PRO A 262 -19.28 -15.35 -13.21
CA PRO A 262 -19.89 -14.06 -13.47
C PRO A 262 -19.57 -13.60 -14.90
N ASP A 263 -20.49 -12.86 -15.51
CA ASP A 263 -20.17 -12.11 -16.72
C ASP A 263 -19.25 -10.95 -16.31
N MET A 264 -17.99 -11.05 -16.73
CA MET A 264 -16.95 -10.13 -16.30
C MET A 264 -17.21 -8.68 -16.72
N LEU A 265 -17.93 -8.45 -17.82
CA LEU A 265 -18.29 -7.09 -18.26
C LEU A 265 -19.41 -6.52 -17.39
N VAL A 266 -20.46 -7.31 -17.14
CA VAL A 266 -21.59 -6.91 -16.28
C VAL A 266 -21.12 -6.67 -14.85
N LEU A 267 -20.26 -7.55 -14.33
CA LEU A 267 -19.72 -7.41 -12.98
C LEU A 267 -18.81 -6.20 -12.85
N ALA A 268 -17.94 -5.95 -13.83
CA ALA A 268 -17.03 -4.82 -13.78
C ALA A 268 -17.79 -3.48 -13.91
N ASP A 269 -18.83 -3.40 -14.76
CA ASP A 269 -19.70 -2.21 -14.90
C ASP A 269 -20.49 -1.98 -13.60
N TRP A 270 -20.98 -3.10 -13.07
CA TRP A 270 -21.40 -3.34 -11.69
C TRP A 270 -20.62 -2.49 -10.66
N LEU A 271 -19.40 -2.94 -10.48
CA LEU A 271 -18.46 -2.49 -9.46
C LEU A 271 -18.01 -1.06 -9.67
N ASP A 272 -17.84 -0.61 -10.93
CA ASP A 272 -17.47 0.77 -11.20
C ASP A 272 -18.60 1.76 -10.86
N ARG A 273 -19.84 1.46 -11.29
CA ARG A 273 -21.01 2.29 -10.96
C ARG A 273 -21.20 2.45 -9.45
N MET A 274 -20.84 1.42 -8.68
CA MET A 274 -20.85 1.47 -7.21
C MET A 274 -19.63 2.17 -6.59
N GLY A 275 -18.56 2.41 -7.35
CA GLY A 275 -17.31 3.03 -6.90
C GLY A 275 -16.35 2.06 -6.19
N PHE A 276 -16.50 0.75 -6.41
CA PHE A 276 -15.79 -0.32 -5.69
C PHE A 276 -14.47 -0.71 -6.34
N ARG A 277 -13.63 0.30 -6.62
CA ARG A 277 -12.35 0.16 -7.36
C ARG A 277 -11.36 -0.82 -6.72
N SER A 278 -11.37 -0.92 -5.39
CA SER A 278 -10.52 -1.86 -4.64
C SER A 278 -10.94 -3.32 -4.81
N ILE A 279 -12.22 -3.58 -5.06
CA ILE A 279 -12.76 -4.92 -5.32
C ILE A 279 -12.50 -5.27 -6.79
N LEU A 280 -12.78 -4.32 -7.70
CA LEU A 280 -12.49 -4.42 -9.13
C LEU A 280 -11.02 -4.78 -9.39
N SER A 281 -10.08 -4.05 -8.78
CA SER A 281 -8.64 -4.35 -8.86
C SER A 281 -8.26 -5.71 -8.24
N ARG A 282 -8.84 -6.09 -7.09
CA ARG A 282 -8.55 -7.39 -6.45
C ARG A 282 -9.07 -8.59 -7.24
N MET A 283 -10.13 -8.39 -8.01
CA MET A 283 -10.70 -9.41 -8.89
C MET A 283 -10.01 -9.45 -10.27
N GLY A 284 -9.01 -8.59 -10.51
CA GLY A 284 -8.33 -8.52 -11.81
C GLY A 284 -9.23 -8.02 -12.95
N LEU A 285 -10.35 -7.38 -12.61
CA LEU A 285 -11.29 -6.81 -13.57
C LEU A 285 -10.81 -5.39 -13.89
N GLY A 286 -10.53 -5.10 -15.16
CA GLY A 286 -10.25 -3.74 -15.62
C GLY A 286 -11.49 -2.85 -15.50
N HIS A 287 -11.29 -1.53 -15.46
CA HIS A 287 -12.38 -0.55 -15.45
C HIS A 287 -13.16 -0.66 -16.77
N PRO A 288 -14.46 -1.03 -16.79
CA PRO A 288 -15.25 -0.90 -18.00
C PRO A 288 -15.74 0.54 -18.08
N SER A 289 -15.21 1.27 -19.07
CA SER A 289 -15.76 2.52 -19.61
C SER A 289 -16.23 3.62 -18.64
N GLY A 290 -15.34 4.57 -18.36
CA GLY A 290 -15.48 5.97 -18.81
C GLY A 290 -16.65 6.88 -18.39
N ALA A 291 -17.76 6.44 -17.80
CA ALA A 291 -18.94 7.33 -17.67
C ALA A 291 -19.00 8.18 -16.38
N HIS A 292 -18.55 7.67 -15.23
CA HIS A 292 -18.81 8.34 -13.94
C HIS A 292 -17.64 9.17 -13.37
N ALA A 293 -16.41 8.95 -13.84
CA ALA A 293 -15.26 9.81 -13.52
C ALA A 293 -15.44 11.25 -14.04
N HIS A 294 -16.26 11.45 -15.08
CA HIS A 294 -16.51 12.76 -15.69
C HIS A 294 -17.36 13.74 -14.85
N ARG A 295 -18.07 13.31 -13.79
CA ARG A 295 -18.91 14.23 -12.97
C ARG A 295 -18.22 14.74 -11.70
N ALA A 296 -17.41 13.93 -11.03
CA ALA A 296 -16.69 14.36 -9.82
C ALA A 296 -15.55 15.35 -10.16
N ALA A 297 -14.83 15.11 -11.26
CA ALA A 297 -13.83 16.04 -11.79
C ALA A 297 -14.45 17.38 -12.23
N ARG A 298 -15.68 17.36 -12.77
CA ARG A 298 -16.41 18.58 -13.16
C ARG A 298 -16.86 19.43 -11.98
N LYS A 299 -17.18 18.85 -10.81
CA LYS A 299 -17.60 19.63 -9.62
C LYS A 299 -16.44 20.27 -8.86
N VAL A 300 -15.26 19.63 -8.87
CA VAL A 300 -14.03 20.21 -8.27
C VAL A 300 -13.39 21.23 -9.22
N ALA A 301 -13.46 21.00 -10.54
CA ALA A 301 -13.07 22.00 -11.53
C ALA A 301 -14.04 23.20 -11.56
N ALA A 302 -15.36 22.99 -11.52
CA ALA A 302 -16.32 24.11 -11.57
C ALA A 302 -16.34 24.98 -10.30
N ALA A 303 -15.85 24.49 -9.16
CA ALA A 303 -15.75 25.26 -7.91
C ALA A 303 -14.45 26.10 -7.80
N SER A 304 -13.48 25.92 -8.70
CA SER A 304 -12.18 26.64 -8.67
C SER A 304 -11.97 27.63 -9.83
N VAL A 305 -12.94 27.80 -10.75
CA VAL A 305 -12.87 28.80 -11.85
C VAL A 305 -13.67 30.08 -11.56
N ALA A 306 -14.33 30.21 -10.42
CA ALA A 306 -15.00 31.46 -10.02
C ALA A 306 -14.03 32.39 -9.27
N GLY A 307 -12.96 32.88 -9.92
CA GLY A 307 -12.06 33.81 -9.23
C GLY A 307 -10.79 34.30 -9.92
N ALA A 308 -10.57 34.04 -11.21
CA ALA A 308 -9.42 34.58 -11.92
C ALA A 308 -9.85 35.18 -13.26
N THR A 309 -9.89 36.51 -13.32
CA THR A 309 -9.93 37.27 -14.56
C THR A 309 -8.62 37.04 -15.31
N THR A 310 -8.68 36.33 -16.43
CA THR A 310 -7.58 36.16 -17.38
C THR A 310 -7.38 37.44 -18.20
N PRO A 311 -6.14 37.91 -18.38
CA PRO A 311 -5.72 38.49 -19.64
C PRO A 311 -5.38 37.34 -20.60
N ALA A 312 -5.98 37.38 -21.79
CA ALA A 312 -5.55 36.57 -22.92
C ALA A 312 -4.12 36.97 -23.34
N ASP A 313 -3.28 35.98 -23.64
CA ASP A 313 -2.61 35.84 -24.94
C ASP A 313 -1.62 34.64 -24.94
N ASP A 314 -1.70 33.86 -26.03
CA ASP A 314 -0.75 32.93 -26.64
C ASP A 314 0.13 31.99 -25.77
N ALA A 315 -0.33 30.73 -25.66
CA ALA A 315 0.54 29.56 -25.79
C ALA A 315 -0.30 28.36 -26.29
N SER A 316 0.08 27.83 -27.46
CA SER A 316 -0.58 26.76 -28.21
C SER A 316 -0.89 25.52 -27.38
N ALA A 317 -2.18 25.20 -27.21
CA ALA A 317 -2.61 23.85 -26.86
C ALA A 317 -2.23 22.89 -28.00
N PRO A 318 -1.83 21.63 -27.72
CA PRO A 318 -1.56 20.66 -28.77
C PRO A 318 -2.81 20.43 -29.63
N ASP A 319 -2.60 20.25 -30.93
CA ASP A 319 -3.66 20.05 -31.90
C ASP A 319 -4.46 18.78 -31.55
N ALA A 320 -5.71 18.95 -31.13
CA ALA A 320 -6.54 17.87 -30.57
C ALA A 320 -6.77 16.71 -31.57
N SER A 321 -6.56 16.95 -32.87
CA SER A 321 -6.62 15.91 -33.91
C SER A 321 -5.46 14.92 -33.89
N VAL A 322 -4.33 15.27 -33.26
CA VAL A 322 -3.15 14.40 -33.21
C VAL A 322 -3.30 13.28 -32.18
N LEU A 323 -4.05 13.52 -31.09
CA LEU A 323 -4.27 12.51 -30.03
C LEU A 323 -5.46 11.56 -30.30
N SER A 324 -6.22 11.77 -31.38
CA SER A 324 -7.39 10.93 -31.71
C SER A 324 -7.08 9.67 -32.52
N ALA A 325 -5.81 9.43 -32.86
CA ALA A 325 -5.40 8.22 -33.59
C ALA A 325 -5.71 6.95 -32.76
N PRO A 326 -6.06 5.81 -33.40
CA PRO A 326 -6.39 4.58 -32.70
C PRO A 326 -5.18 3.97 -31.97
N TYR A 327 -5.45 3.13 -30.96
CA TYR A 327 -4.44 2.38 -30.18
C TYR A 327 -4.30 0.93 -30.68
N HIS A 328 -4.29 0.73 -32.00
CA HIS A 328 -4.20 -0.60 -32.60
C HIS A 328 -3.56 -0.54 -33.99
N ASP A 329 -3.46 -1.70 -34.66
CA ASP A 329 -2.85 -1.87 -35.99
C ASP A 329 -1.35 -1.55 -36.06
N TYR A 330 -0.62 -1.78 -34.97
CA TYR A 330 0.83 -1.65 -34.91
C TYR A 330 1.57 -2.70 -35.74
N GLU A 331 2.74 -2.34 -36.26
CA GLU A 331 3.55 -3.21 -37.13
C GLU A 331 4.46 -4.14 -36.31
N THR A 332 4.48 -5.43 -36.62
CA THR A 332 5.54 -6.35 -36.19
C THR A 332 6.70 -6.30 -37.19
N VAL A 333 7.84 -5.74 -36.79
CA VAL A 333 9.01 -5.55 -37.65
C VAL A 333 9.96 -6.73 -37.54
N ARG A 334 10.09 -7.50 -38.63
CA ARG A 334 10.88 -8.75 -38.67
C ARG A 334 12.11 -8.69 -39.59
N THR A 335 12.28 -7.62 -40.36
CA THR A 335 13.39 -7.49 -41.33
C THR A 335 14.20 -6.22 -41.10
N ALA A 336 15.46 -6.25 -41.53
CA ALA A 336 16.38 -5.12 -41.38
C ALA A 336 15.89 -3.91 -42.18
N GLU A 337 15.30 -4.14 -43.37
CA GLU A 337 14.75 -3.09 -44.22
C GLU A 337 13.53 -2.41 -43.57
N ALA A 338 12.68 -3.18 -42.89
CA ALA A 338 11.53 -2.62 -42.18
C ALA A 338 11.98 -1.81 -40.95
N LEU A 339 12.94 -2.33 -40.16
CA LEU A 339 13.51 -1.60 -39.03
C LEU A 339 14.18 -0.29 -39.49
N GLN A 340 14.95 -0.33 -40.58
CA GLN A 340 15.59 0.87 -41.12
C GLN A 340 14.58 1.95 -41.53
N LYS A 341 13.38 1.57 -42.01
CA LYS A 341 12.32 2.56 -42.31
C LYS A 341 11.83 3.26 -41.05
N TRP A 342 11.62 2.52 -39.96
CA TRP A 342 11.20 3.10 -38.68
C TRP A 342 12.28 3.99 -38.08
N VAL A 343 13.55 3.56 -38.12
CA VAL A 343 14.69 4.39 -37.70
C VAL A 343 14.77 5.68 -38.51
N SER A 344 14.63 5.60 -39.83
CA SER A 344 14.69 6.78 -40.70
C SER A 344 13.51 7.73 -40.46
N ALA A 345 12.30 7.18 -40.21
CA ALA A 345 11.12 7.97 -39.89
C ALA A 345 11.26 8.68 -38.52
N ALA A 346 11.86 8.03 -37.53
CA ALA A 346 12.16 8.65 -36.24
C ALA A 346 13.18 9.79 -36.38
N GLN A 347 14.22 9.60 -37.20
CA GLN A 347 15.20 10.64 -37.52
C GLN A 347 14.57 11.82 -38.27
N GLU A 348 13.69 11.57 -39.24
CA GLU A 348 12.97 12.61 -39.96
C GLU A 348 12.01 13.40 -39.05
N ALA A 349 11.36 12.71 -38.11
CA ALA A 349 10.48 13.34 -37.12
C ALA A 349 11.26 14.17 -36.08
N GLY A 350 12.53 13.83 -35.82
CA GLY A 350 13.35 14.43 -34.75
C GLY A 350 12.88 14.06 -33.34
N ILE A 351 11.93 13.13 -33.21
CA ILE A 351 11.36 12.68 -31.95
C ILE A 351 10.80 11.26 -32.11
N CYS A 352 11.01 10.43 -31.10
CA CYS A 352 10.36 9.11 -31.02
C CYS A 352 10.22 8.67 -29.57
N ALA A 353 9.20 7.87 -29.28
CA ALA A 353 9.18 7.08 -28.05
C ALA A 353 9.80 5.71 -28.30
N VAL A 354 10.51 5.19 -27.30
CA VAL A 354 11.18 3.90 -27.31
C VAL A 354 10.85 3.19 -26.00
N ASP A 355 10.66 1.88 -26.08
CA ASP A 355 10.42 1.02 -24.92
C ASP A 355 11.07 -0.36 -25.14
N THR A 356 11.51 -1.00 -24.06
CA THR A 356 12.22 -2.28 -24.10
C THR A 356 11.48 -3.38 -23.35
N GLU A 357 11.40 -4.55 -23.98
CA GLU A 357 10.77 -5.73 -23.40
C GLU A 357 11.82 -6.75 -22.99
N THR A 358 11.65 -7.37 -21.82
CA THR A 358 12.70 -8.17 -21.17
C THR A 358 12.18 -9.48 -20.59
N ASP A 359 13.10 -10.38 -20.26
CA ASP A 359 12.79 -11.64 -19.57
C ASP A 359 12.79 -11.52 -18.02
N GLY A 360 12.99 -10.31 -17.48
CA GLY A 360 13.09 -10.08 -16.04
C GLY A 360 13.03 -8.60 -15.63
N LEU A 361 12.75 -8.36 -14.35
CA LEU A 361 12.59 -7.01 -13.78
C LEU A 361 13.89 -6.38 -13.27
N ASP A 362 14.99 -7.14 -13.22
CA ASP A 362 16.31 -6.62 -12.87
C ASP A 362 17.05 -6.22 -14.16
N PRO A 363 17.19 -4.92 -14.47
CA PRO A 363 17.74 -4.49 -15.75
C PRO A 363 19.24 -4.77 -15.91
N LEU A 364 19.95 -5.11 -14.83
CA LEU A 364 21.37 -5.48 -14.91
C LEU A 364 21.57 -6.97 -15.25
N ALA A 365 20.53 -7.79 -15.08
CA ALA A 365 20.57 -9.23 -15.31
C ALA A 365 19.61 -9.71 -16.42
N ALA A 366 18.58 -8.93 -16.73
CA ALA A 366 17.56 -9.27 -17.71
C ALA A 366 18.09 -9.10 -19.14
N ASN A 367 17.67 -10.02 -20.01
CA ASN A 367 17.96 -9.95 -21.43
C ASN A 367 16.84 -9.21 -22.17
N ILE A 368 17.23 -8.42 -23.16
CA ILE A 368 16.27 -7.86 -24.12
C ILE A 368 15.60 -8.97 -24.94
N VAL A 369 14.28 -8.94 -24.98
CA VAL A 369 13.39 -9.83 -25.74
C VAL A 369 12.87 -9.12 -26.99
N GLY A 370 12.68 -7.82 -26.93
CA GLY A 370 12.34 -6.95 -28.05
C GLY A 370 12.35 -5.47 -27.65
N PHE A 371 12.04 -4.60 -28.60
CA PHE A 371 11.85 -3.17 -28.35
C PHE A 371 10.80 -2.59 -29.29
N SER A 372 10.20 -1.47 -28.91
CA SER A 372 9.22 -0.76 -29.73
C SER A 372 9.68 0.67 -30.02
N ILE A 373 9.14 1.23 -31.12
CA ILE A 373 9.38 2.62 -31.54
C ILE A 373 8.03 3.22 -31.93
N ALA A 374 7.71 4.41 -31.40
CA ALA A 374 6.62 5.24 -31.89
C ALA A 374 7.15 6.56 -32.45
N THR A 375 6.75 6.90 -33.68
CA THR A 375 7.20 8.12 -34.39
C THR A 375 6.12 9.20 -34.47
N ALA A 376 4.86 8.82 -34.26
CA ALA A 376 3.72 9.71 -34.10
C ALA A 376 2.59 8.95 -33.38
N PRO A 377 1.61 9.64 -32.79
CA PRO A 377 0.43 8.99 -32.24
C PRO A 377 -0.25 8.03 -33.23
N GLY A 378 -0.43 6.78 -32.83
CA GLY A 378 -0.98 5.68 -33.65
C GLY A 378 -0.02 5.13 -34.71
N LYS A 379 1.24 5.58 -34.73
CA LYS A 379 2.32 5.05 -35.57
C LYS A 379 3.41 4.49 -34.69
N ALA A 380 3.24 3.22 -34.31
CA ALA A 380 4.22 2.47 -33.55
C ALA A 380 4.46 1.07 -34.13
N CYS A 381 5.63 0.51 -33.81
CA CYS A 381 6.02 -0.85 -34.17
C CYS A 381 6.67 -1.58 -33.01
N TYR A 382 6.67 -2.91 -33.07
CA TYR A 382 7.44 -3.78 -32.19
C TYR A 382 8.43 -4.63 -32.99
N VAL A 383 9.66 -4.74 -32.48
CA VAL A 383 10.76 -5.53 -33.04
C VAL A 383 11.03 -6.74 -32.13
N PRO A 384 10.47 -7.93 -32.42
CA PRO A 384 10.75 -9.14 -31.67
C PRO A 384 12.16 -9.67 -31.95
N LEU A 385 12.91 -10.03 -30.90
CA LEU A 385 14.29 -10.51 -31.00
C LEU A 385 14.52 -11.91 -30.42
N LYS A 386 13.92 -12.22 -29.26
CA LYS A 386 14.16 -13.49 -28.53
C LYS A 386 12.88 -14.19 -28.07
N HIS A 387 11.78 -14.05 -28.80
CA HIS A 387 10.59 -14.83 -28.45
C HIS A 387 10.79 -16.33 -28.68
N GLU A 388 10.27 -17.11 -27.73
CA GLU A 388 10.18 -18.57 -27.72
C GLU A 388 8.80 -18.95 -28.28
N GLY A 389 8.77 -19.50 -29.49
CA GLY A 389 7.52 -19.92 -30.13
C GLY A 389 7.01 -21.24 -29.60
N THR A 390 5.71 -21.49 -29.75
CA THR A 390 5.12 -22.81 -29.53
C THR A 390 4.77 -23.47 -30.86
N LEU A 391 4.43 -24.76 -30.84
CA LEU A 391 3.92 -25.47 -32.02
C LEU A 391 2.63 -24.84 -32.56
N GLU A 392 1.80 -24.26 -31.68
CA GLU A 392 0.52 -23.63 -32.03
C GLU A 392 0.67 -22.15 -32.41
N ALA A 393 1.70 -21.48 -31.88
CA ALA A 393 2.03 -20.09 -32.17
C ALA A 393 3.54 -19.95 -32.46
N PRO A 394 4.00 -20.31 -33.68
CA PRO A 394 5.40 -20.15 -34.06
C PRO A 394 5.76 -18.67 -34.13
N THR A 395 7.00 -18.33 -33.76
CA THR A 395 7.48 -16.94 -33.70
C THR A 395 7.66 -16.28 -35.07
N GLY A 396 7.84 -17.10 -36.11
CA GLY A 396 8.31 -16.63 -37.41
C GLY A 396 9.78 -16.20 -37.37
N GLU A 397 10.25 -15.57 -38.44
CA GLU A 397 11.59 -14.98 -38.47
C GLU A 397 11.66 -13.78 -37.50
N GLN A 398 12.77 -13.72 -36.75
CA GLN A 398 13.11 -12.62 -35.85
C GLN A 398 14.50 -12.11 -36.23
N LEU A 399 14.75 -10.82 -36.03
CA LEU A 399 16.07 -10.25 -36.26
C LEU A 399 17.04 -10.77 -35.21
N ALA A 400 18.29 -11.05 -35.63
CA ALA A 400 19.36 -11.27 -34.68
C ALA A 400 19.56 -10.00 -33.85
N VAL A 401 19.70 -10.16 -32.53
CA VAL A 401 19.84 -9.05 -31.56
C VAL A 401 20.91 -8.06 -32.02
N ASP A 402 22.13 -8.53 -32.30
CA ASP A 402 23.24 -7.68 -32.75
C ASP A 402 22.92 -6.89 -34.04
N ALA A 403 22.14 -7.49 -34.96
CA ALA A 403 21.77 -6.82 -36.20
C ALA A 403 20.74 -5.72 -35.96
N ALA A 404 19.74 -5.98 -35.10
CA ALA A 404 18.74 -4.98 -34.74
C ALA A 404 19.36 -3.82 -33.95
N LEU A 405 20.22 -4.12 -32.96
CA LEU A 405 20.87 -3.08 -32.15
C LEU A 405 21.85 -2.23 -32.96
N LYS A 406 22.54 -2.79 -33.96
CA LYS A 406 23.38 -2.01 -34.89
C LYS A 406 22.56 -1.01 -35.72
N LEU A 407 21.31 -1.32 -36.05
CA LEU A 407 20.41 -0.41 -36.77
C LEU A 407 19.78 0.62 -35.83
N LEU A 408 19.52 0.25 -34.57
CA LEU A 408 18.93 1.13 -33.56
C LEU A 408 19.94 2.12 -32.98
N ALA A 409 21.20 1.72 -32.78
CA ALA A 409 22.20 2.54 -32.09
C ALA A 409 22.39 3.95 -32.70
N PRO A 410 22.47 4.13 -34.04
CA PRO A 410 22.57 5.47 -34.62
C PRO A 410 21.41 6.40 -34.26
N LEU A 411 20.19 5.88 -34.08
CA LEU A 411 19.03 6.66 -33.64
C LEU A 411 19.19 7.12 -32.17
N LEU A 412 19.57 6.19 -31.29
CA LEU A 412 19.72 6.48 -29.86
C LEU A 412 20.88 7.44 -29.56
N GLN A 413 21.91 7.42 -30.40
CA GLN A 413 23.11 8.25 -30.31
C GLN A 413 22.98 9.63 -30.98
N ASP A 414 21.88 9.88 -31.69
CA ASP A 414 21.67 11.15 -32.40
C ASP A 414 21.12 12.22 -31.46
N ASP A 415 21.92 13.25 -31.19
CA ASP A 415 21.53 14.42 -30.37
C ASP A 415 20.38 15.23 -31.00
N ALA A 416 20.16 15.10 -32.31
CA ALA A 416 19.08 15.81 -33.01
C ALA A 416 17.72 15.14 -32.85
N VAL A 417 17.68 13.89 -32.35
CA VAL A 417 16.44 13.14 -32.13
C VAL A 417 16.17 13.02 -30.64
N LEU A 418 15.00 13.50 -30.19
CA LEU A 418 14.55 13.32 -28.81
C LEU A 418 13.97 11.90 -28.62
N LYS A 419 14.54 11.12 -27.70
CA LYS A 419 14.03 9.80 -27.32
C LYS A 419 13.20 9.92 -26.05
N ILE A 420 11.95 9.47 -26.10
CA ILE A 420 11.00 9.54 -24.99
C ILE A 420 10.79 8.14 -24.44
N PHE A 421 10.92 7.99 -23.13
CA PHE A 421 10.64 6.76 -22.42
C PHE A 421 9.59 6.99 -21.34
N HIS A 422 9.09 5.89 -20.76
CA HIS A 422 8.42 5.91 -19.47
C HIS A 422 9.30 5.11 -18.50
N ASN A 423 9.88 5.77 -17.48
CA ASN A 423 10.93 5.18 -16.63
C ASN A 423 12.23 4.84 -17.39
N ALA A 424 12.79 5.85 -18.05
CA ALA A 424 13.97 5.74 -18.93
C ALA A 424 15.15 5.01 -18.30
N LYS A 425 15.36 5.15 -16.99
CA LYS A 425 16.46 4.51 -16.26
C LYS A 425 16.50 2.99 -16.49
N PHE A 426 15.34 2.34 -16.55
CA PHE A 426 15.25 0.90 -16.80
C PHE A 426 15.73 0.56 -18.22
N ASP A 427 15.16 1.22 -19.24
CA ASP A 427 15.51 0.98 -20.65
C ASP A 427 16.97 1.28 -20.94
N LEU A 428 17.52 2.36 -20.36
CA LEU A 428 18.92 2.73 -20.54
C LEU A 428 19.86 1.64 -20.01
N LEU A 429 19.54 1.02 -18.87
CA LEU A 429 20.30 -0.10 -18.32
C LEU A 429 20.17 -1.37 -19.18
N ILE A 430 18.97 -1.67 -19.70
CA ILE A 430 18.74 -2.80 -20.61
C ILE A 430 19.52 -2.64 -21.92
N LEU A 431 19.48 -1.44 -22.51
CA LEU A 431 20.19 -1.13 -23.76
C LEU A 431 21.71 -1.21 -23.57
N ASP A 432 22.21 -0.75 -22.43
CA ASP A 432 23.62 -0.91 -22.05
C ASP A 432 24.02 -2.37 -21.89
N HIS A 433 23.22 -3.16 -21.17
CA HIS A 433 23.42 -4.60 -21.03
C HIS A 433 23.38 -5.32 -22.40
N ALA A 434 22.53 -4.86 -23.30
CA ALA A 434 22.41 -5.38 -24.66
C ALA A 434 23.55 -4.94 -25.60
N GLY A 435 24.40 -4.00 -25.21
CA GLY A 435 25.61 -3.59 -25.94
C GLY A 435 25.57 -2.19 -26.56
N ILE A 436 24.57 -1.36 -26.26
CA ILE A 436 24.54 0.07 -26.62
C ILE A 436 24.96 0.88 -25.39
N PRO A 437 26.20 1.40 -25.30
CA PRO A 437 26.70 2.02 -24.08
C PRO A 437 25.80 3.13 -23.58
N LEU A 438 25.48 3.14 -22.28
CA LEU A 438 24.60 4.13 -21.66
C LEU A 438 25.04 5.57 -21.95
N SER A 439 26.33 5.84 -21.83
CA SER A 439 26.96 7.13 -22.13
C SER A 439 26.81 7.60 -23.59
N SER A 440 26.44 6.70 -24.50
CA SER A 440 26.20 7.03 -25.92
C SER A 440 24.75 7.39 -26.21
N ILE A 441 23.81 7.09 -25.31
CA ILE A 441 22.40 7.43 -25.49
C ILE A 441 22.19 8.87 -25.01
N THR A 442 21.70 9.73 -25.91
CA THR A 442 21.61 11.17 -25.66
C THR A 442 20.18 11.68 -25.82
N ALA A 443 19.90 12.95 -25.52
CA ALA A 443 18.59 13.60 -25.72
C ALA A 443 17.40 12.72 -25.27
N VAL A 444 17.34 12.43 -23.97
CA VAL A 444 16.33 11.55 -23.35
C VAL A 444 15.30 12.37 -22.59
N ASP A 445 14.02 12.05 -22.77
CA ASP A 445 12.91 12.49 -21.93
C ASP A 445 12.21 11.29 -21.27
N ASP A 446 11.52 11.56 -20.16
CA ASP A 446 10.88 10.53 -19.33
C ASP A 446 9.52 11.04 -18.83
N THR A 447 8.44 10.44 -19.33
CA THR A 447 7.08 10.86 -19.01
C THR A 447 6.71 10.65 -17.53
N MET A 448 7.29 9.65 -16.86
CA MET A 448 7.12 9.44 -15.42
C MET A 448 7.70 10.63 -14.65
N LEU A 449 8.90 11.08 -15.02
CA LEU A 449 9.59 12.20 -14.36
C LEU A 449 8.97 13.56 -14.72
N ILE A 450 8.46 13.73 -15.95
CA ILE A 450 7.70 14.91 -16.36
C ILE A 450 6.46 15.06 -15.48
N SER A 451 5.68 13.98 -15.32
CA SER A 451 4.51 13.98 -14.43
C SER A 451 4.93 14.26 -12.99
N TYR A 452 5.90 13.52 -12.47
CA TYR A 452 6.33 13.62 -11.07
C TYR A 452 6.82 15.02 -10.69
N SER A 453 7.54 15.70 -11.60
CA SER A 453 8.05 17.07 -11.39
C SER A 453 6.96 18.09 -11.06
N GLN A 454 5.72 17.83 -11.47
CA GLN A 454 4.57 18.72 -11.25
C GLN A 454 3.49 18.14 -10.34
N SER A 455 3.54 16.84 -10.00
CA SER A 455 2.49 16.13 -9.27
C SER A 455 2.98 15.28 -8.09
N ALA A 456 4.21 15.49 -7.59
CA ALA A 456 4.80 14.68 -6.54
C ALA A 456 3.87 14.50 -5.30
N GLY A 457 3.48 13.26 -5.05
CA GLY A 457 2.59 12.87 -3.94
C GLY A 457 1.08 13.07 -4.19
N LEU A 458 0.65 13.53 -5.37
CA LEU A 458 -0.76 13.71 -5.71
C LEU A 458 -1.43 12.40 -6.15
N HIS A 459 -0.76 11.66 -7.05
CA HIS A 459 -1.21 10.40 -7.64
C HIS A 459 0.01 9.53 -7.99
N GLY A 460 -0.22 8.28 -8.40
CA GLY A 460 0.87 7.43 -8.87
C GLY A 460 1.42 7.90 -10.22
N GLN A 461 2.61 7.43 -10.56
CA GLN A 461 3.37 7.92 -11.73
C GLN A 461 3.52 6.85 -12.82
N GLY A 462 2.82 5.72 -12.68
CA GLY A 462 2.86 4.63 -13.67
C GLY A 462 2.05 4.95 -14.92
N MET A 463 2.48 4.40 -16.05
CA MET A 463 1.93 4.69 -17.38
C MET A 463 0.42 4.46 -17.46
N ASP A 464 -0.09 3.35 -16.94
CA ASP A 464 -1.53 3.02 -16.93
C ASP A 464 -2.38 4.09 -16.25
N GLU A 465 -1.93 4.56 -15.08
CA GLU A 465 -2.63 5.59 -14.31
C GLU A 465 -2.59 6.93 -15.04
N LEU A 466 -1.43 7.29 -15.61
CA LEU A 466 -1.28 8.53 -16.39
C LEU A 466 -2.09 8.48 -17.69
N SER A 467 -2.12 7.35 -18.39
CA SER A 467 -2.89 7.15 -19.62
C SER A 467 -4.39 7.29 -19.34
N ALA A 468 -4.89 6.64 -18.28
CA ALA A 468 -6.28 6.77 -17.89
C ALA A 468 -6.64 8.21 -17.53
N MET A 469 -5.76 8.94 -16.83
CA MET A 469 -5.99 10.32 -16.39
C MET A 469 -5.93 11.34 -17.54
N HIS A 470 -4.95 11.21 -18.42
CA HIS A 470 -4.60 12.25 -19.39
C HIS A 470 -5.07 11.93 -20.82
N LEU A 471 -5.19 10.65 -21.16
CA LEU A 471 -5.55 10.20 -22.52
C LEU A 471 -6.94 9.57 -22.56
N SER A 472 -7.57 9.31 -21.41
CA SER A 472 -8.83 8.54 -21.30
C SER A 472 -8.74 7.17 -21.97
N HIS A 473 -7.54 6.56 -21.94
CA HIS A 473 -7.23 5.26 -22.53
C HIS A 473 -6.70 4.32 -21.45
N THR A 474 -7.16 3.07 -21.46
CA THR A 474 -6.68 2.02 -20.57
C THR A 474 -5.72 1.13 -21.37
N PRO A 475 -4.40 1.18 -21.09
CA PRO A 475 -3.44 0.32 -21.76
C PRO A 475 -3.67 -1.16 -21.48
N ILE A 476 -3.15 -2.02 -22.34
CA ILE A 476 -3.07 -3.46 -22.15
C ILE A 476 -2.15 -3.72 -20.96
N SER A 477 -2.69 -4.26 -19.86
CA SER A 477 -1.87 -4.56 -18.69
C SER A 477 -0.88 -5.71 -18.93
N TYR A 478 0.30 -5.66 -18.31
CA TYR A 478 1.30 -6.74 -18.35
C TYR A 478 0.72 -8.10 -17.88
N ASP A 479 -0.18 -8.07 -16.90
CA ASP A 479 -0.86 -9.26 -16.37
C ASP A 479 -1.78 -9.92 -17.41
N SER A 480 -2.36 -9.13 -18.33
CA SER A 480 -3.22 -9.67 -19.39
C SER A 480 -2.45 -10.43 -20.47
N VAL A 481 -1.15 -10.11 -20.65
CA VAL A 481 -0.30 -10.77 -21.64
C VAL A 481 0.56 -11.88 -21.05
N THR A 482 0.98 -11.76 -19.77
CA THR A 482 1.85 -12.74 -19.11
C THR A 482 1.14 -13.63 -18.09
N GLY A 483 -0.09 -13.29 -17.67
CA GLY A 483 -0.76 -13.94 -16.55
C GLY A 483 -0.23 -13.49 -15.17
N THR A 484 -0.67 -14.17 -14.12
CA THR A 484 -0.43 -13.76 -12.73
C THR A 484 0.18 -14.85 -11.86
N GLY A 485 0.85 -14.44 -10.78
CA GLY A 485 1.38 -15.33 -9.75
C GLY A 485 2.44 -16.30 -10.27
N ARG A 486 2.42 -17.54 -9.75
CA ARG A 486 3.41 -18.58 -10.10
C ARG A 486 3.30 -19.10 -11.54
N ASN A 487 2.18 -18.85 -12.20
CA ASN A 487 1.93 -19.27 -13.58
C ASN A 487 2.24 -18.17 -14.59
N ARG A 488 2.85 -17.06 -14.16
CA ARG A 488 3.27 -15.97 -15.04
C ARG A 488 4.26 -16.48 -16.08
N LEU A 489 3.95 -16.23 -17.35
CA LEU A 489 4.82 -16.50 -18.47
C LEU A 489 5.94 -15.44 -18.52
N PRO A 490 7.20 -15.83 -18.73
CA PRO A 490 8.25 -14.91 -19.16
C PRO A 490 7.83 -14.21 -20.46
N PHE A 491 8.21 -12.94 -20.66
CA PHE A 491 7.80 -12.19 -21.85
C PHE A 491 8.27 -12.83 -23.16
N ALA A 492 9.43 -13.51 -23.14
CA ALA A 492 9.92 -14.32 -24.25
C ALA A 492 8.89 -15.37 -24.72
N GLN A 493 8.04 -15.89 -23.84
CA GLN A 493 7.04 -16.91 -24.17
C GLN A 493 5.69 -16.33 -24.58
N VAL A 494 5.53 -15.00 -24.55
CA VAL A 494 4.32 -14.33 -25.03
C VAL A 494 4.28 -14.45 -26.57
N PRO A 495 3.14 -14.84 -27.18
CA PRO A 495 3.02 -14.88 -28.63
C PRO A 495 3.34 -13.52 -29.26
N VAL A 496 4.17 -13.50 -30.31
CA VAL A 496 4.68 -12.27 -30.95
C VAL A 496 3.57 -11.29 -31.34
N ALA A 497 2.41 -11.77 -31.78
CA ALA A 497 1.27 -10.91 -32.14
C ALA A 497 0.67 -10.21 -30.92
N THR A 498 0.62 -10.88 -29.76
CA THR A 498 0.18 -10.30 -28.49
C THR A 498 1.23 -9.33 -27.95
N ALA A 499 2.51 -9.73 -27.97
CA ALA A 499 3.63 -8.88 -27.59
C ALA A 499 3.69 -7.59 -28.43
N THR A 500 3.44 -7.69 -29.74
CA THR A 500 3.38 -6.52 -30.63
C THR A 500 2.32 -5.51 -30.18
N LYS A 501 1.13 -5.98 -29.79
CA LYS A 501 0.04 -5.09 -29.36
C LYS A 501 0.39 -4.37 -28.07
N TYR A 502 0.94 -5.10 -27.10
CA TYR A 502 1.37 -4.57 -25.81
C TYR A 502 2.53 -3.57 -25.97
N ALA A 503 3.68 -4.04 -26.46
CA ALA A 503 4.91 -3.25 -26.50
C ALA A 503 4.81 -2.01 -27.40
N ALA A 504 4.11 -2.11 -28.54
CA ALA A 504 3.92 -0.96 -29.41
C ALA A 504 2.89 0.04 -28.86
N GLU A 505 1.91 -0.43 -28.07
CA GLU A 505 1.01 0.47 -27.35
C GLU A 505 1.76 1.25 -26.27
N ASP A 506 2.66 0.62 -25.52
CA ASP A 506 3.47 1.27 -24.49
C ASP A 506 4.28 2.43 -25.07
N ALA A 507 4.93 2.25 -26.23
CA ALA A 507 5.61 3.34 -26.93
C ALA A 507 4.64 4.42 -27.46
N ASP A 508 3.49 4.07 -28.04
CA ASP A 508 2.51 5.04 -28.53
C ASP A 508 1.93 5.89 -27.37
N VAL A 509 1.51 5.23 -26.29
CA VAL A 509 0.98 5.87 -25.08
C VAL A 509 2.04 6.78 -24.47
N THR A 510 3.30 6.33 -24.38
CA THR A 510 4.41 7.16 -23.90
C THR A 510 4.57 8.43 -24.73
N LEU A 511 4.55 8.34 -26.07
CA LEU A 511 4.64 9.52 -26.94
C LEU A 511 3.46 10.48 -26.75
N ARG A 512 2.24 9.95 -26.63
CA ARG A 512 1.02 10.75 -26.38
C ARG A 512 1.04 11.42 -25.01
N LEU A 513 1.49 10.71 -23.97
CA LEU A 513 1.68 11.27 -22.65
C LEU A 513 2.67 12.42 -22.70
N TRP A 514 3.79 12.29 -23.42
CA TRP A 514 4.73 13.39 -23.60
C TRP A 514 4.08 14.62 -24.25
N HIS A 515 3.31 14.44 -25.33
CA HIS A 515 2.60 15.54 -26.00
C HIS A 515 1.62 16.28 -25.07
N VAL A 516 1.02 15.60 -24.10
CA VAL A 516 0.09 16.20 -23.13
C VAL A 516 0.83 16.80 -21.93
N LEU A 517 1.79 16.08 -21.37
CA LEU A 517 2.44 16.43 -20.10
C LEU A 517 3.55 17.46 -20.29
N HIS A 518 4.42 17.31 -21.29
CA HIS A 518 5.58 18.18 -21.46
C HIS A 518 5.21 19.67 -21.58
N PRO A 519 4.20 20.09 -22.38
CA PRO A 519 3.79 21.50 -22.44
C PRO A 519 3.33 22.07 -21.08
N THR A 520 2.78 21.22 -20.21
CA THR A 520 2.29 21.65 -18.88
C THR A 520 3.40 21.97 -17.89
N LEU A 521 4.64 21.54 -18.13
CA LEU A 521 5.79 21.90 -17.29
C LEU A 521 5.96 23.42 -17.17
N ARG A 522 5.70 24.17 -18.25
CA ARG A 522 5.77 25.64 -18.25
C ARG A 522 4.66 26.27 -17.43
N THR A 523 3.41 25.86 -17.68
CA THR A 523 2.25 26.41 -16.98
C THR A 523 2.28 26.06 -15.49
N ASN A 524 2.84 24.90 -15.15
CA ASN A 524 3.03 24.45 -13.77
C ASN A 524 4.31 24.96 -13.11
N LYS A 525 5.16 25.70 -13.82
CA LYS A 525 6.48 26.19 -13.36
C LYS A 525 7.43 25.08 -12.91
N ALA A 526 7.27 23.88 -13.46
CA ALA A 526 8.10 22.71 -13.18
C ALA A 526 9.20 22.49 -14.24
N LEU A 527 9.23 23.27 -15.33
CA LEU A 527 10.18 23.07 -16.43
C LEU A 527 11.65 23.11 -15.98
N VAL A 528 12.04 24.11 -15.18
CA VAL A 528 13.43 24.23 -14.70
C VAL A 528 13.80 23.04 -13.82
N LEU A 529 12.88 22.61 -12.95
CA LEU A 529 13.07 21.45 -12.09
C LEU A 529 13.29 20.18 -12.92
N TYR A 530 12.45 19.96 -13.95
CA TYR A 530 12.58 18.81 -14.83
C TYR A 530 13.91 18.84 -15.60
N GLU A 531 14.18 19.93 -16.33
CA GLU A 531 15.32 20.04 -17.25
C GLU A 531 16.67 20.06 -16.53
N GLN A 532 16.77 20.73 -15.38
CA GLN A 532 18.06 20.90 -14.69
C GLN A 532 18.31 19.85 -13.61
N ILE A 533 17.27 19.11 -13.19
CA ILE A 533 17.40 18.14 -12.10
C ILE A 533 16.93 16.76 -12.54
N GLU A 534 15.64 16.54 -12.76
CA GLU A 534 15.12 15.17 -12.91
C GLU A 534 15.58 14.48 -14.21
N ARG A 535 15.55 15.21 -15.33
CA ARG A 535 15.94 14.70 -16.65
C ARG A 535 17.40 14.19 -16.69
N PRO A 536 18.43 15.00 -16.35
CA PRO A 536 19.81 14.52 -16.36
C PRO A 536 20.10 13.47 -15.29
N LEU A 537 19.36 13.47 -14.18
CA LEU A 537 19.60 12.56 -13.07
C LEU A 537 19.30 11.09 -13.41
N SER A 538 18.39 10.83 -14.36
CA SER A 538 18.03 9.46 -14.77
C SER A 538 19.24 8.64 -15.23
N ALA A 539 20.05 9.19 -16.14
CA ALA A 539 21.27 8.53 -16.64
C ALA A 539 22.35 8.40 -15.54
N ILE A 540 22.49 9.42 -14.68
CA ILE A 540 23.44 9.39 -13.56
C ILE A 540 23.11 8.27 -12.58
N LEU A 541 21.82 8.10 -12.25
CA LEU A 541 21.38 7.01 -11.39
C LEU A 541 21.57 5.67 -12.07
N ALA A 542 21.28 5.54 -13.36
CA ALA A 542 21.57 4.31 -14.10
C ALA A 542 23.08 3.95 -14.03
N ASP A 543 23.98 4.91 -14.22
CA ASP A 543 25.42 4.69 -14.05
C ASP A 543 25.80 4.26 -12.62
N MET A 544 25.18 4.86 -11.61
CA MET A 544 25.38 4.46 -10.20
C MET A 544 24.91 3.03 -9.93
N GLU A 545 23.73 2.64 -10.44
CA GLU A 545 23.18 1.29 -10.30
C GLU A 545 24.06 0.26 -11.00
N LYS A 546 24.49 0.57 -12.23
CA LYS A 546 25.42 -0.26 -13.00
C LYS A 546 26.78 -0.40 -12.30
N ALA A 547 27.30 0.68 -11.73
CA ALA A 547 28.55 0.63 -10.98
C ALA A 547 28.42 -0.26 -9.74
N GLY A 548 27.35 -0.11 -8.95
CA GLY A 548 27.16 -0.81 -7.68
C GLY A 548 28.26 -0.48 -6.67
N ILE A 549 28.23 -1.09 -5.48
CA ILE A 549 29.27 -0.94 -4.44
C ILE A 549 29.90 -2.29 -4.10
N ALA A 550 31.23 -2.34 -4.01
CA ALA A 550 31.93 -3.58 -3.64
C ALA A 550 31.72 -3.93 -2.17
N VAL A 551 31.61 -5.23 -1.89
CA VAL A 551 31.44 -5.76 -0.54
C VAL A 551 32.46 -6.85 -0.21
N ASP A 552 32.92 -6.87 1.04
CA ASP A 552 33.69 -7.98 1.58
C ASP A 552 32.73 -9.11 1.99
N ARG A 553 32.61 -10.11 1.12
CA ARG A 553 31.75 -11.28 1.35
C ARG A 553 32.19 -12.10 2.54
N ALA A 554 33.49 -12.19 2.79
CA ALA A 554 34.01 -12.97 3.91
C ALA A 554 33.64 -12.29 5.24
N GLU A 555 33.71 -10.96 5.29
CA GLU A 555 33.27 -10.21 6.47
C GLU A 555 31.74 -10.26 6.63
N LEU A 556 30.96 -10.13 5.57
CA LEU A 556 29.49 -10.29 5.65
C LEU A 556 29.07 -11.68 6.15
N ASP A 557 29.72 -12.76 5.68
CA ASP A 557 29.47 -14.13 6.16
C ASP A 557 29.87 -14.30 7.63
N ARG A 558 31.00 -13.70 8.03
CA ARG A 558 31.43 -13.67 9.44
C ARG A 558 30.44 -12.92 10.32
N LEU A 559 29.94 -11.77 9.88
CA LEU A 559 28.91 -10.99 10.58
C LEU A 559 27.60 -11.77 10.70
N SER A 560 27.17 -12.43 9.62
CA SER A 560 25.97 -13.27 9.64
C SER A 560 26.06 -14.38 10.69
N LYS A 561 27.21 -15.07 10.76
CA LYS A 561 27.48 -16.13 11.76
C LYS A 561 27.57 -15.60 13.19
N ASP A 562 28.19 -14.44 13.39
CA ASP A 562 28.26 -13.76 14.69
C ASP A 562 26.86 -13.37 15.19
N PHE A 563 26.05 -12.77 14.31
CA PHE A 563 24.68 -12.40 14.63
C PHE A 563 23.81 -13.62 14.93
N GLU A 564 23.94 -14.71 14.17
CA GLU A 564 23.26 -15.98 14.43
C GLU A 564 23.59 -16.52 15.83
N ALA A 565 24.88 -16.57 16.20
CA ALA A 565 25.32 -17.07 17.49
C ALA A 565 24.81 -16.20 18.66
N ARG A 566 24.87 -14.86 18.51
CA ARG A 566 24.33 -13.91 19.50
C ARG A 566 22.81 -14.01 19.61
N MET A 567 22.11 -14.18 18.49
CA MET A 567 20.67 -14.40 18.46
C MET A 567 20.30 -15.66 19.24
N GLN A 568 20.96 -16.79 18.99
CA GLN A 568 20.71 -18.04 19.73
C GLN A 568 20.91 -17.88 21.25
N GLY A 569 21.92 -17.11 21.68
CA GLY A 569 22.08 -16.74 23.09
C GLY A 569 20.89 -15.96 23.63
N MET A 570 20.45 -14.91 22.91
CA MET A 570 19.28 -14.11 23.28
C MET A 570 17.98 -14.93 23.27
N GLU A 571 17.83 -15.90 22.36
CA GLU A 571 16.66 -16.78 22.30
C GLU A 571 16.57 -17.64 23.56
N ASN A 572 17.69 -18.21 24.01
CA ASN A 572 17.72 -18.98 25.26
C ASN A 572 17.32 -18.14 26.46
N ASP A 573 17.85 -16.92 26.57
CA ASP A 573 17.48 -15.96 27.62
C ASP A 573 15.98 -15.60 27.57
N ILE A 574 15.44 -15.42 26.36
CA ILE A 574 14.01 -15.13 26.13
C ILE A 574 13.14 -16.32 26.53
N TYR A 575 13.56 -17.55 26.21
CA TYR A 575 12.84 -18.76 26.58
C TYR A 575 12.83 -19.00 28.10
N GLU A 576 13.95 -18.73 28.76
CA GLU A 576 14.04 -18.78 30.22
C GLU A 576 13.10 -17.75 30.86
N ALA A 577 13.13 -16.50 30.38
CA ALA A 577 12.27 -15.42 30.88
C ALA A 577 10.76 -15.65 30.60
N ALA A 578 10.43 -16.32 29.49
CA ALA A 578 9.05 -16.66 29.12
C ALA A 578 8.55 -17.97 29.75
N GLY A 579 9.45 -18.82 30.27
CA GLY A 579 9.12 -20.12 30.86
C GLY A 579 8.76 -21.23 29.84
N ARG A 580 8.81 -20.95 28.54
CA ARG A 580 8.59 -21.93 27.45
C ARG A 580 9.23 -21.47 26.15
N GLN A 581 9.45 -22.44 25.25
CA GLN A 581 9.87 -22.16 23.89
C GLN A 581 8.67 -21.72 23.02
N PHE A 582 8.94 -20.78 22.11
CA PHE A 582 7.98 -20.28 21.13
C PHE A 582 8.73 -19.61 19.96
N ASN A 583 8.01 -19.28 18.90
CA ASN A 583 8.57 -18.50 17.81
C ASN A 583 8.57 -17.01 18.19
N ILE A 584 9.75 -16.47 18.55
CA ILE A 584 9.97 -15.08 18.97
C ILE A 584 9.62 -14.09 17.84
N GLY A 585 9.80 -14.51 16.59
CA GLY A 585 9.44 -13.74 15.40
C GLY A 585 7.92 -13.67 15.15
N SER A 586 7.10 -14.49 15.82
CA SER A 586 5.65 -14.52 15.65
C SER A 586 4.95 -13.47 16.54
N PRO A 587 4.37 -12.40 15.98
CA PRO A 587 3.67 -11.38 16.77
C PRO A 587 2.50 -11.95 17.57
N LYS A 588 1.85 -12.99 17.04
CA LYS A 588 0.72 -13.67 17.68
C LYS A 588 1.15 -14.41 18.94
N GLN A 589 2.13 -15.32 18.82
CA GLN A 589 2.60 -16.10 19.97
C GLN A 589 3.22 -15.19 21.03
N LEU A 590 3.97 -14.17 20.61
CA LEU A 590 4.52 -13.21 21.54
C LEU A 590 3.42 -12.40 22.26
N GLY A 591 2.38 -12.00 21.54
CA GLY A 591 1.24 -11.30 22.11
C GLY A 591 0.51 -12.11 23.17
N GLU A 592 0.26 -13.39 22.90
CA GLU A 592 -0.35 -14.34 23.84
C GLU A 592 0.49 -14.45 25.12
N ILE A 593 1.81 -14.59 25.01
CA ILE A 593 2.72 -14.68 26.16
C ILE A 593 2.71 -13.38 26.99
N LEU A 594 2.93 -12.22 26.35
CA LEU A 594 3.06 -10.96 27.08
C LEU A 594 1.76 -10.54 27.77
N PHE A 595 0.61 -10.72 27.12
CA PHE A 595 -0.64 -10.12 27.57
C PHE A 595 -1.64 -11.13 28.16
N ASP A 596 -1.71 -12.35 27.64
CA ASP A 596 -2.64 -13.36 28.16
C ASP A 596 -1.99 -14.21 29.27
N GLU A 597 -0.74 -14.65 29.09
CA GLU A 597 -0.03 -15.49 30.09
C GLU A 597 0.60 -14.64 31.22
N MET A 598 1.41 -13.63 30.88
CA MET A 598 2.09 -12.78 31.86
C MET A 598 1.21 -11.65 32.39
N GLY A 599 0.07 -11.38 31.75
CA GLY A 599 -0.89 -10.37 32.19
C GLY A 599 -0.36 -8.92 32.17
N LEU A 600 0.64 -8.61 31.32
CA LEU A 600 1.20 -7.26 31.24
C LEU A 600 0.14 -6.26 30.78
N LYS A 601 0.11 -5.06 31.38
CA LYS A 601 -0.85 -4.01 31.03
C LYS A 601 -0.32 -3.17 29.86
N GLY A 602 -1.20 -2.70 28.99
CA GLY A 602 -0.84 -1.80 27.88
C GLY A 602 -0.88 -2.42 26.48
N GLY A 603 -1.22 -3.70 26.36
CA GLY A 603 -1.46 -4.34 25.06
C GLY A 603 -2.63 -3.71 24.32
N LYS A 604 -2.46 -3.48 23.02
CA LYS A 604 -3.52 -3.04 22.11
C LYS A 604 -3.88 -4.18 21.19
N ARG A 605 -5.15 -4.55 21.08
CA ARG A 605 -5.57 -5.54 20.08
C ARG A 605 -5.71 -4.88 18.72
N GLY A 606 -5.12 -5.51 17.70
CA GLY A 606 -5.28 -5.10 16.30
C GLY A 606 -6.67 -5.42 15.79
N LYS A 607 -6.97 -4.99 14.56
CA LYS A 607 -8.26 -5.22 13.89
C LYS A 607 -8.63 -6.71 13.76
N ALA A 608 -7.63 -7.60 13.76
CA ALA A 608 -7.79 -9.05 13.71
C ALA A 608 -7.89 -9.72 15.10
N GLY A 609 -8.00 -8.96 16.19
CA GLY A 609 -8.15 -9.47 17.55
C GLY A 609 -6.86 -9.95 18.23
N ALA A 610 -5.76 -10.12 17.47
CA ALA A 610 -4.42 -10.41 18.00
C ALA A 610 -3.82 -9.19 18.72
N TRP A 611 -3.01 -9.42 19.74
CA TRP A 611 -2.26 -8.36 20.42
C TRP A 611 -1.19 -7.74 19.50
N SER A 612 -1.10 -6.42 19.49
CA SER A 612 0.02 -5.70 18.86
C SER A 612 1.27 -5.90 19.70
N THR A 613 2.33 -6.32 19.04
CA THR A 613 3.69 -6.39 19.60
C THR A 613 4.62 -5.48 18.81
N ASP A 614 4.11 -4.37 18.26
CA ASP A 614 4.92 -3.42 17.51
C ASP A 614 5.99 -2.80 18.40
N SER A 615 7.07 -2.27 17.80
CA SER A 615 8.21 -1.72 18.54
C SER A 615 7.79 -0.68 19.58
N SER A 616 6.76 0.15 19.30
CA SER A 616 6.27 1.13 20.28
C SER A 616 5.62 0.48 21.50
N VAL A 617 4.88 -0.62 21.32
CA VAL A 617 4.23 -1.32 22.44
C VAL A 617 5.28 -2.02 23.30
N LEU A 618 6.24 -2.70 22.66
CA LEU A 618 7.33 -3.34 23.38
C LEU A 618 8.23 -2.32 24.10
N GLN A 619 8.48 -1.16 23.50
CA GLN A 619 9.25 -0.09 24.13
C GLN A 619 8.52 0.48 25.34
N ASP A 620 7.21 0.75 25.22
CA ASP A 620 6.40 1.25 26.33
C ASP A 620 6.39 0.24 27.50
N LEU A 621 6.42 -1.08 27.23
CA LEU A 621 6.55 -2.11 28.27
C LEU A 621 7.96 -2.19 28.86
N ALA A 622 9.00 -2.06 28.03
CA ALA A 622 10.38 -2.02 28.49
C ALA A 622 10.63 -0.82 29.41
N ASP A 623 10.08 0.35 29.07
CA ASP A 623 10.16 1.58 29.85
C ASP A 623 9.43 1.45 31.21
N GLN A 624 8.43 0.56 31.30
CA GLN A 624 7.76 0.18 32.55
C GLN A 624 8.60 -0.78 33.42
N GLY A 625 9.78 -1.19 32.94
CA GLY A 625 10.71 -2.07 33.66
C GLY A 625 10.55 -3.56 33.36
N HIS A 626 9.81 -3.93 32.31
CA HIS A 626 9.66 -5.34 31.93
C HIS A 626 10.87 -5.83 31.11
N ASP A 627 11.56 -6.85 31.64
CA ASP A 627 12.81 -7.38 31.06
C ASP A 627 12.59 -8.11 29.72
N LEU A 628 11.56 -8.97 29.64
CA LEU A 628 11.28 -9.77 28.44
C LEU A 628 11.04 -8.89 27.18
N PRO A 629 10.19 -7.85 27.19
CA PRO A 629 10.05 -6.91 26.07
C PRO A 629 11.37 -6.26 25.61
N ALA A 630 12.24 -5.88 26.55
CA ALA A 630 13.54 -5.28 26.23
C ALA A 630 14.46 -6.28 25.50
N ARG A 631 14.51 -7.54 25.97
CA ARG A 631 15.26 -8.62 25.30
C ARG A 631 14.74 -8.92 23.91
N ILE A 632 13.42 -8.93 23.73
CA ILE A 632 12.80 -9.15 22.41
C ILE A 632 13.11 -7.99 21.44
N LEU A 633 13.10 -6.74 21.92
CA LEU A 633 13.49 -5.60 21.10
C LEU A 633 14.93 -5.74 20.60
N ALA A 634 15.86 -6.12 21.48
CA ALA A 634 17.25 -6.37 21.13
C ALA A 634 17.38 -7.52 20.11
N TRP A 635 16.70 -8.66 20.34
CA TRP A 635 16.69 -9.78 19.41
C TRP A 635 16.11 -9.38 18.04
N ARG A 636 14.99 -8.65 17.99
CA ARG A 636 14.37 -8.20 16.73
C ARG A 636 15.27 -7.23 15.96
N GLN A 637 15.98 -6.36 16.66
CA GLN A 637 16.95 -5.46 16.03
C GLN A 637 18.05 -6.28 15.36
N LEU A 638 18.63 -7.26 16.05
CA LEU A 638 19.70 -8.10 15.50
C LEU A 638 19.20 -9.01 14.36
N ALA A 639 18.02 -9.63 14.51
CA ALA A 639 17.37 -10.43 13.49
C ALA A 639 17.08 -9.63 12.21
N LYS A 640 16.65 -8.37 12.36
CA LYS A 640 16.48 -7.45 11.22
C LYS A 640 17.82 -7.13 10.55
N LEU A 641 18.87 -6.82 11.32
CA LEU A 641 20.20 -6.55 10.77
C LEU A 641 20.75 -7.74 9.98
N LYS A 642 20.59 -8.95 10.50
CA LYS A 642 20.99 -10.18 9.82
C LYS A 642 20.21 -10.41 8.52
N SER A 643 18.88 -10.48 8.63
CA SER A 643 18.02 -10.78 7.48
C SER A 643 18.06 -9.72 6.38
N THR A 644 18.13 -8.43 6.76
CA THR A 644 18.01 -7.29 5.85
C THR A 644 19.36 -6.87 5.27
N TYR A 645 20.46 -7.03 6.01
CA TYR A 645 21.77 -6.57 5.56
C TYR A 645 22.73 -7.72 5.33
N THR A 646 23.09 -8.55 6.32
CA THR A 646 24.13 -9.57 6.07
C THR A 646 23.67 -10.62 5.04
N ASP A 647 22.53 -11.27 5.27
CA ASP A 647 22.05 -12.38 4.44
C ASP A 647 21.50 -11.91 3.09
N ALA A 648 20.89 -10.72 3.05
CA ALA A 648 20.40 -10.14 1.81
C ALA A 648 21.55 -9.64 0.93
N LEU A 649 22.52 -8.89 1.49
CA LEU A 649 23.67 -8.40 0.74
C LEU A 649 24.51 -9.56 0.20
N LEU A 650 24.70 -10.65 0.96
CA LEU A 650 25.40 -11.83 0.46
C LEU A 650 24.71 -12.49 -0.74
N ARG A 651 23.37 -12.49 -0.78
CA ARG A 651 22.59 -13.05 -1.89
C ARG A 651 22.56 -12.12 -3.10
N GLN A 652 22.55 -10.81 -2.86
CA GLN A 652 22.49 -9.78 -3.91
C GLN A 652 23.87 -9.39 -4.44
N ALA A 653 24.94 -9.69 -3.73
CA ALA A 653 26.30 -9.55 -4.23
C ALA A 653 26.48 -10.47 -5.44
N GLY A 654 26.56 -9.86 -6.62
CA GLY A 654 26.72 -10.55 -7.90
C GLY A 654 28.06 -11.29 -7.98
N ARG A 655 28.38 -11.80 -9.17
CA ARG A 655 29.68 -12.46 -9.42
C ARG A 655 30.88 -11.52 -9.33
N ASN A 656 30.64 -10.22 -9.41
CA ASN A 656 31.64 -9.16 -9.28
C ASN A 656 31.86 -8.72 -7.82
N ASP A 657 31.22 -9.39 -6.86
CA ASP A 657 31.20 -9.02 -5.44
C ASP A 657 30.76 -7.56 -5.20
N ARG A 658 29.88 -7.06 -6.08
CA ARG A 658 29.23 -5.76 -5.94
C ARG A 658 27.74 -5.94 -5.71
N VAL A 659 27.18 -5.02 -4.92
CA VAL A 659 25.76 -4.89 -4.65
C VAL A 659 25.21 -3.74 -5.48
N HIS A 660 24.12 -4.00 -6.19
CA HIS A 660 23.48 -3.06 -7.09
C HIS A 660 22.09 -2.74 -6.52
N THR A 661 21.96 -1.59 -5.86
CA THR A 661 20.65 -1.11 -5.38
C THR A 661 19.90 -0.42 -6.50
N SER A 662 18.57 -0.39 -6.47
CA SER A 662 17.77 0.44 -7.36
C SER A 662 17.29 1.72 -6.68
N PHE A 663 17.64 2.87 -7.25
CA PHE A 663 17.21 4.20 -6.85
C PHE A 663 15.90 4.60 -7.53
N GLN A 664 14.87 4.80 -6.72
CA GLN A 664 13.55 5.21 -7.18
C GLN A 664 13.41 6.73 -7.10
N MET A 665 13.14 7.37 -8.24
CA MET A 665 13.08 8.83 -8.36
C MET A 665 11.69 9.41 -8.07
N ALA A 666 10.63 8.70 -8.44
CA ALA A 666 9.27 9.23 -8.54
C ALA A 666 8.29 8.65 -7.48
N ILE A 667 8.80 8.26 -6.30
CA ILE A 667 7.99 7.64 -5.22
C ILE A 667 7.66 8.61 -4.10
N THR A 668 8.67 9.33 -3.56
CA THR A 668 8.46 10.14 -2.36
C THR A 668 7.68 11.42 -2.69
N SER A 669 6.92 11.97 -1.75
CA SER A 669 6.25 13.27 -1.99
C SER A 669 7.19 14.47 -1.91
N THR A 670 8.37 14.29 -1.33
CA THR A 670 9.34 15.37 -1.09
C THR A 670 10.42 15.47 -2.16
N GLY A 671 10.52 14.54 -3.11
CA GLY A 671 11.61 14.55 -4.10
C GLY A 671 12.85 13.76 -3.68
N ARG A 672 12.88 13.16 -2.48
CA ARG A 672 13.97 12.28 -2.05
C ARG A 672 14.03 11.02 -2.90
N LEU A 673 15.25 10.58 -3.22
CA LEU A 673 15.46 9.24 -3.74
C LEU A 673 15.11 8.22 -2.65
N SER A 674 14.55 7.09 -3.04
CA SER A 674 14.47 5.91 -2.18
C SER A 674 15.24 4.75 -2.80
N SER A 675 15.74 3.82 -2.00
CA SER A 675 16.53 2.69 -2.47
C SER A 675 15.83 1.37 -2.15
N THR A 676 15.84 0.44 -3.11
CA THR A 676 15.30 -0.92 -2.97
C THR A 676 16.31 -1.95 -3.47
N ASP A 677 16.14 -3.20 -3.03
CA ASP A 677 16.88 -4.37 -3.52
C ASP A 677 18.41 -4.23 -3.57
N PRO A 678 19.10 -3.92 -2.46
CA PRO A 678 18.61 -3.72 -1.10
C PRO A 678 18.37 -2.23 -0.78
N ASN A 679 17.61 -1.96 0.29
CA ASN A 679 17.47 -0.61 0.80
C ASN A 679 18.70 -0.21 1.63
N LEU A 680 19.66 0.45 0.98
CA LEU A 680 20.90 0.90 1.61
C LEU A 680 20.73 2.17 2.46
N GLN A 681 19.61 2.87 2.33
CA GLN A 681 19.33 4.08 3.12
C GLN A 681 19.03 3.80 4.59
N ASN A 682 18.64 2.57 4.93
CA ASN A 682 18.20 2.22 6.28
C ASN A 682 19.29 1.58 7.15
N ILE A 683 20.53 1.49 6.67
CA ILE A 683 21.65 0.90 7.44
C ILE A 683 21.94 1.81 8.65
N PRO A 684 21.81 1.33 9.90
CA PRO A 684 22.00 2.17 11.07
C PRO A 684 23.40 2.77 11.12
N VAL A 685 23.48 4.09 11.32
CA VAL A 685 24.74 4.84 11.31
C VAL A 685 25.46 4.77 12.66
N ARG A 686 24.69 4.71 13.77
CA ARG A 686 25.20 4.98 15.13
C ARG A 686 25.24 3.76 16.04
N THR A 687 25.03 2.57 15.50
CA THR A 687 25.15 1.32 16.26
C THR A 687 26.45 0.63 15.90
N GLU A 688 27.01 -0.12 16.84
CA GLU A 688 28.22 -0.91 16.60
C GLU A 688 28.01 -1.90 15.44
N GLU A 689 26.88 -2.59 15.43
CA GLU A 689 26.53 -3.53 14.35
C GLU A 689 26.35 -2.84 13.00
N GLY A 690 25.76 -1.64 12.98
CA GLY A 690 25.59 -0.86 11.77
C GLY A 690 26.93 -0.37 11.21
N THR A 691 27.83 0.05 12.09
CA THR A 691 29.21 0.40 11.74
C THR A 691 29.95 -0.79 11.16
N ARG A 692 29.85 -1.98 11.77
CA ARG A 692 30.45 -3.21 11.23
C ARG A 692 29.89 -3.61 9.87
N ILE A 693 28.59 -3.44 9.65
CA ILE A 693 27.99 -3.66 8.32
C ILE A 693 28.56 -2.67 7.30
N ARG A 694 28.72 -1.38 7.66
CA ARG A 694 29.35 -0.37 6.79
C ARG A 694 30.82 -0.68 6.49
N GLN A 695 31.57 -1.27 7.43
CA GLN A 695 32.95 -1.72 7.18
C GLN A 695 33.03 -2.80 6.09
N ALA A 696 31.97 -3.57 5.89
CA ALA A 696 31.93 -4.58 4.84
C ALA A 696 31.72 -3.98 3.44
N PHE A 697 31.38 -2.70 3.29
CA PHE A 697 31.37 -2.00 2.01
C PHE A 697 32.74 -1.39 1.76
N ILE A 698 33.46 -1.89 0.77
CA ILE A 698 34.90 -1.63 0.60
C ILE A 698 35.21 -0.98 -0.75
N ALA A 699 36.32 -0.26 -0.83
CA ALA A 699 36.95 0.07 -2.10
C ALA A 699 37.76 -1.15 -2.62
N PRO A 700 37.74 -1.43 -3.94
CA PRO A 700 38.63 -2.40 -4.57
C PRO A 700 40.12 -2.08 -4.36
N PRO A 701 41.03 -3.05 -4.57
CA PRO A 701 42.47 -2.80 -4.50
C PRO A 701 42.93 -1.64 -5.40
N GLY A 702 43.74 -0.73 -4.86
CA GLY A 702 44.22 0.48 -5.56
C GLY A 702 43.23 1.65 -5.61
N LYS A 703 42.02 1.47 -5.08
CA LYS A 703 40.97 2.49 -4.99
C LYS A 703 40.72 2.92 -3.53
N LYS A 704 40.10 4.08 -3.35
CA LYS A 704 39.56 4.58 -2.09
C LYS A 704 38.08 4.95 -2.22
N LEU A 705 37.36 4.88 -1.11
CA LEU A 705 36.03 5.46 -0.98
C LEU A 705 36.16 6.90 -0.47
N ILE A 706 35.32 7.78 -1.01
CA ILE A 706 35.15 9.16 -0.53
C ILE A 706 33.69 9.30 -0.11
N SER A 707 33.45 9.64 1.16
CA SER A 707 32.14 10.09 1.62
C SER A 707 32.11 11.61 1.64
N ALA A 708 31.01 12.21 1.17
CA ALA A 708 30.74 13.63 1.27
C ALA A 708 29.32 13.84 1.82
N ASP A 709 29.19 14.39 3.03
CA ASP A 709 27.92 14.60 3.74
C ASP A 709 27.63 16.09 3.96
N TYR A 710 26.39 16.52 3.70
CA TYR A 710 26.00 17.89 4.00
C TYR A 710 25.75 18.10 5.50
N SER A 711 26.58 18.92 6.14
CA SER A 711 26.45 19.23 7.56
C SER A 711 25.21 20.10 7.83
N GLN A 712 24.16 19.44 8.35
CA GLN A 712 22.93 20.08 8.85
C GLN A 712 22.14 20.86 7.77
N ILE A 713 22.06 20.32 6.55
CA ILE A 713 21.41 20.99 5.41
C ILE A 713 19.98 21.46 5.70
N GLU A 714 19.16 20.65 6.36
CA GLU A 714 17.77 21.01 6.67
C GLU A 714 17.67 22.22 7.63
N LEU A 715 18.60 22.36 8.57
CA LEU A 715 18.64 23.51 9.47
C LEU A 715 19.11 24.78 8.75
N ARG A 716 20.07 24.65 7.83
CA ARG A 716 20.53 25.77 6.99
C ARG A 716 19.40 26.26 6.08
N LEU A 717 18.66 25.33 5.48
CA LEU A 717 17.46 25.62 4.71
C LEU A 717 16.38 26.29 5.56
N LEU A 718 16.12 25.81 6.78
CA LEU A 718 15.17 26.47 7.68
C LEU A 718 15.59 27.92 7.97
N ALA A 719 16.86 28.14 8.32
CA ALA A 719 17.38 29.47 8.61
C ALA A 719 17.20 30.44 7.42
N ASP A 720 17.28 29.91 6.20
CA ASP A 720 17.08 30.68 4.98
C ASP A 720 15.60 30.90 4.62
N VAL A 721 14.84 29.82 4.47
CA VAL A 721 13.42 29.82 4.02
C VAL A 721 12.50 30.52 5.03
N ALA A 722 12.80 30.40 6.33
CA ALA A 722 12.07 31.09 7.38
C ALA A 722 12.67 32.46 7.73
N ASN A 723 13.74 32.90 7.04
CA ASN A 723 14.43 34.17 7.23
C ASN A 723 14.71 34.47 8.72
N ILE A 724 15.53 33.63 9.37
CA ILE A 724 15.79 33.70 10.82
C ILE A 724 17.19 34.28 11.06
N PRO A 725 17.34 35.60 11.35
CA PRO A 725 18.66 36.24 11.40
C PRO A 725 19.60 35.62 12.44
N ALA A 726 19.07 35.25 13.61
CA ALA A 726 19.85 34.64 14.69
C ALA A 726 20.47 33.29 14.29
N LEU A 727 19.75 32.46 13.52
CA LEU A 727 20.28 31.18 13.02
C LEU A 727 21.25 31.40 11.86
N ARG A 728 20.98 32.37 10.97
CA ARG A 728 21.90 32.72 9.88
C ARG A 728 23.24 33.20 10.43
N GLU A 729 23.22 34.09 11.42
CA GLU A 729 24.43 34.56 12.12
C GLU A 729 25.17 33.41 12.80
N ALA A 730 24.46 32.52 13.51
CA ALA A 730 25.07 31.36 14.17
C ALA A 730 25.83 30.46 13.18
N PHE A 731 25.24 30.19 12.00
CA PHE A 731 25.90 29.42 10.96
C PHE A 731 27.09 30.16 10.32
N GLN A 732 26.98 31.47 10.09
CA GLN A 732 28.08 32.29 9.56
C GLN A 732 29.27 32.35 10.52
N LEU A 733 29.01 32.34 11.83
CA LEU A 733 30.04 32.31 12.88
C LEU A 733 30.54 30.89 13.21
N GLY A 734 30.06 29.85 12.53
CA GLY A 734 30.46 28.45 12.77
C GLY A 734 30.08 27.93 14.16
N GLN A 735 29.05 28.49 14.78
CA GLN A 735 28.62 28.10 16.12
C GLN A 735 27.78 26.82 16.11
N ASP A 736 27.89 26.01 17.16
CA ASP A 736 26.97 24.89 17.36
C ASP A 736 25.58 25.38 17.79
N ILE A 737 24.65 25.35 16.86
CA ILE A 737 23.26 25.76 17.06
C ILE A 737 22.57 24.93 18.13
N HIS A 738 22.89 23.64 18.25
CA HIS A 738 22.27 22.79 19.26
C HIS A 738 22.70 23.21 20.66
N ALA A 739 24.00 23.38 20.89
CA ALA A 739 24.52 23.84 22.18
C ALA A 739 24.08 25.28 22.49
N ARG A 740 24.11 26.18 21.51
CA ARG A 740 23.66 27.57 21.67
C ARG A 740 22.19 27.64 22.04
N THR A 741 21.33 26.93 21.30
CA THR A 741 19.90 26.89 21.60
C THR A 741 19.64 26.26 22.96
N ALA A 742 20.39 25.22 23.33
CA ALA A 742 20.26 24.61 24.64
C ALA A 742 20.56 25.61 25.77
N SER A 743 21.59 26.43 25.56
CA SER A 743 22.00 27.42 26.55
C SER A 743 21.03 28.57 26.67
N GLU A 744 20.55 29.10 25.53
CA GLU A 744 19.65 30.24 25.52
C GLU A 744 18.21 29.86 25.91
N VAL A 745 17.74 28.64 25.59
CA VAL A 745 16.34 28.22 25.81
C VAL A 745 16.19 27.39 27.09
N PHE A 746 17.16 26.53 27.42
CA PHE A 746 17.09 25.63 28.58
C PHE A 746 17.99 26.09 29.75
N ASN A 747 18.65 27.24 29.60
CA ASN A 747 19.55 27.84 30.60
C ASN A 747 20.69 26.88 31.03
N ILE A 748 21.17 26.07 30.08
CA ILE A 748 22.27 25.13 30.30
C ILE A 748 23.60 25.82 29.92
N PRO A 749 24.64 25.85 30.77
CA PRO A 749 25.91 26.45 30.39
C PRO A 749 26.49 25.87 29.11
N LEU A 750 26.93 26.73 28.18
CA LEU A 750 27.65 26.33 26.95
C LEU A 750 28.99 25.67 27.28
N GLU A 751 29.68 26.21 28.27
CA GLU A 751 31.00 25.76 28.70
C GLU A 751 30.87 24.50 29.56
N GLY A 752 31.49 23.39 29.12
CA GLY A 752 31.46 22.11 29.82
C GLY A 752 30.19 21.26 29.59
N MET A 753 29.34 21.59 28.61
CA MET A 753 28.15 20.79 28.28
C MET A 753 28.53 19.37 27.86
N ASP A 754 28.06 18.38 28.61
CA ASP A 754 28.34 16.97 28.32
C ASP A 754 27.59 16.48 27.06
N ALA A 755 28.10 15.41 26.46
CA ALA A 755 27.57 14.86 25.21
C ALA A 755 26.11 14.39 25.31
N LEU A 756 25.67 13.91 26.49
CA LEU A 756 24.30 13.45 26.69
C LEU A 756 23.33 14.64 26.71
N THR A 757 23.70 15.72 27.40
CA THR A 757 22.93 16.96 27.46
C THR A 757 22.83 17.62 26.07
N ARG A 758 23.94 17.69 25.34
CA ARG A 758 23.95 18.15 23.93
C ARG A 758 23.05 17.29 23.04
N ARG A 759 23.04 15.97 23.21
CA ARG A 759 22.17 15.04 22.47
C ARG A 759 20.69 15.30 22.73
N ARG A 760 20.31 15.54 23.99
CA ARG A 760 18.93 15.90 24.35
C ARG A 760 18.54 17.22 23.69
N ALA A 761 19.36 18.26 23.78
CA ALA A 761 19.09 19.53 23.12
C ALA A 761 18.93 19.41 21.59
N LYS A 762 19.77 18.59 20.94
CA LYS A 762 19.63 18.27 19.52
C LYS A 762 18.27 17.66 19.21
N ALA A 763 17.85 16.67 20.00
CA ALA A 763 16.53 16.05 19.84
C ALA A 763 15.38 17.05 20.03
N ILE A 764 15.51 18.00 20.97
CA ILE A 764 14.52 19.05 21.18
C ILE A 764 14.44 19.98 19.97
N ASN A 765 15.57 20.51 19.50
CA ASN A 765 15.59 21.44 18.35
C ASN A 765 14.93 20.82 17.13
N PHE A 766 15.34 19.60 16.75
CA PHE A 766 14.75 18.90 15.61
C PHE A 766 13.26 18.61 15.85
N GLY A 767 12.89 18.14 17.04
CA GLY A 767 11.49 17.89 17.38
C GLY A 767 10.62 19.13 17.15
N ILE A 768 11.03 20.28 17.68
CA ILE A 768 10.27 21.53 17.56
C ILE A 768 10.17 21.99 16.10
N ILE A 769 11.28 21.94 15.35
CA ILE A 769 11.33 22.31 13.93
C ILE A 769 10.37 21.46 13.10
N TYR A 770 10.28 20.16 13.40
CA TYR A 770 9.39 19.25 12.69
C TYR A 770 7.94 19.21 13.23
N GLY A 771 7.57 20.21 14.05
CA GLY A 771 6.22 20.36 14.56
C GLY A 771 5.78 19.28 15.55
N ILE A 772 6.71 18.80 16.39
CA ILE A 772 6.35 17.91 17.50
C ILE A 772 5.40 18.64 18.46
N SER A 773 4.43 17.92 19.01
CA SER A 773 3.55 18.47 20.05
C SER A 773 4.24 18.46 21.42
N ALA A 774 3.76 19.28 22.37
CA ALA A 774 4.24 19.24 23.75
C ALA A 774 4.14 17.85 24.39
N PHE A 775 3.10 17.08 24.04
CA PHE A 775 2.97 15.69 24.47
C PHE A 775 4.06 14.79 23.86
N GLY A 776 4.33 14.93 22.55
CA GLY A 776 5.37 14.17 21.88
C GLY A 776 6.77 14.48 22.41
N LEU A 777 7.06 15.78 22.61
CA LEU A 777 8.33 16.23 23.19
C LEU A 777 8.48 15.75 24.64
N GLY A 778 7.41 15.84 25.44
CA GLY A 778 7.39 15.31 26.80
C GLY A 778 7.74 13.83 26.86
N LYS A 779 7.16 13.01 25.96
CA LYS A 779 7.48 11.58 25.87
C LYS A 779 8.94 11.35 25.48
N GLN A 780 9.48 12.10 24.52
CA GLN A 780 10.86 11.91 24.06
C GLN A 780 11.92 12.32 25.10
N LEU A 781 11.60 13.30 25.95
CA LEU A 781 12.48 13.79 27.01
C LEU A 781 12.26 13.11 28.36
N GLY A 782 11.16 12.38 28.53
CA GLY A 782 10.75 11.83 29.81
C GLY A 782 10.31 12.90 30.82
N ILE A 783 9.72 14.01 30.35
CA ILE A 783 9.25 15.12 31.18
C ILE A 783 7.74 15.35 31.04
N PRO A 784 7.07 15.99 32.02
CA PRO A 784 5.64 16.32 31.91
C PRO A 784 5.35 17.25 30.73
N ALA A 785 4.17 17.07 30.09
CA ALA A 785 3.78 17.85 28.91
C ALA A 785 3.73 19.37 29.16
N GLY A 786 3.46 19.82 30.40
CA GLY A 786 3.49 21.24 30.76
C GLY A 786 4.90 21.84 30.72
N GLU A 787 5.91 21.08 31.16
CA GLU A 787 7.31 21.49 31.08
C GLU A 787 7.79 21.52 29.62
N ALA A 788 7.46 20.48 28.86
CA ALA A 788 7.76 20.43 27.42
C ALA A 788 7.12 21.60 26.65
N ARG A 789 5.91 22.03 27.03
CA ARG A 789 5.27 23.22 26.46
C ARG A 789 6.06 24.49 26.75
N THR A 790 6.58 24.62 27.97
CA THR A 790 7.42 25.78 28.37
C THR A 790 8.67 25.87 27.50
N TYR A 791 9.30 24.73 27.20
CA TYR A 791 10.44 24.66 26.27
C TYR A 791 10.08 25.07 24.85
N ILE A 792 8.93 24.63 24.33
CA ILE A 792 8.43 25.02 23.00
C ILE A 792 8.16 26.54 22.95
N ASP A 793 7.48 27.07 23.96
CA ASP A 793 7.11 28.49 24.02
C ASP A 793 8.36 29.39 24.12
N ALA A 794 9.35 29.01 24.94
CA ALA A 794 10.63 29.70 25.05
C ALA A 794 11.42 29.65 23.72
N TYR A 795 11.40 28.51 23.03
CA TYR A 795 12.04 28.36 21.72
C TYR A 795 11.41 29.29 20.67
N PHE A 796 10.08 29.36 20.59
CA PHE A 796 9.41 30.28 19.65
C PHE A 796 9.55 31.76 20.04
N ALA A 797 9.65 32.07 21.32
CA ALA A 797 9.95 33.44 21.76
C ALA A 797 11.34 33.88 21.30
N ARG A 798 12.31 32.96 21.26
CA ARG A 798 13.67 33.23 20.77
C ARG A 798 13.75 33.27 19.25
N TYR A 799 13.04 32.38 18.57
CA TYR A 799 13.03 32.24 17.11
C TYR A 799 11.63 32.42 16.52
N PRO A 800 11.07 33.66 16.54
CA PRO A 800 9.70 33.91 16.12
C PRO A 800 9.44 33.54 14.65
N GLY A 801 10.44 33.72 13.76
CA GLY A 801 10.32 33.38 12.34
C GLY A 801 10.01 31.91 12.05
N ILE A 802 10.35 30.98 12.95
CA ILE A 802 10.00 29.56 12.81
C ILE A 802 8.47 29.38 12.92
N ARG A 803 7.83 30.04 13.88
CA ARG A 803 6.38 29.96 14.06
C ARG A 803 5.65 30.53 12.86
N ASP A 804 6.11 31.68 12.37
CA ASP A 804 5.52 32.35 11.21
C ASP A 804 5.65 31.49 9.94
N TYR A 805 6.80 30.83 9.76
CA TYR A 805 6.99 29.82 8.71
C TYR A 805 6.00 28.65 8.85
N MET A 806 5.87 28.07 10.05
CA MET A 806 4.98 26.92 10.27
C MET A 806 3.49 27.25 10.02
N GLU A 807 3.03 28.45 10.39
CA GLU A 807 1.67 28.89 10.06
C GLU A 807 1.50 29.13 8.56
N ARG A 808 2.48 29.79 7.93
CA ARG A 808 2.47 30.03 6.48
C ARG A 808 2.38 28.74 5.66
N MET A 809 3.19 27.72 5.99
CA MET A 809 3.15 26.42 5.30
C MET A 809 1.81 25.71 5.48
N ARG A 810 1.20 25.80 6.67
CA ARG A 810 -0.14 25.24 6.91
C ARG A 810 -1.20 25.95 6.07
N GLU A 811 -1.11 27.27 5.95
CA GLU A 811 -2.05 28.04 5.14
C GLU A 811 -1.87 27.81 3.65
N GLU A 812 -0.63 27.77 3.15
CA GLU A 812 -0.32 27.44 1.76
C GLU A 812 -0.85 26.03 1.40
N ALA A 813 -0.62 25.03 2.26
CA ALA A 813 -1.14 23.69 2.06
C ALA A 813 -2.68 23.63 2.07
N ARG A 814 -3.34 24.38 2.96
CA ARG A 814 -4.81 24.47 3.00
C ARG A 814 -5.39 25.21 1.81
N THR A 815 -4.66 26.16 1.24
CA THR A 815 -5.16 26.96 0.11
C THR A 815 -5.00 26.19 -1.20
N HIS A 816 -3.84 25.57 -1.40
CA HIS A 816 -3.47 24.98 -2.70
C HIS A 816 -3.50 23.45 -2.73
N GLY A 817 -3.54 22.79 -1.56
CA GLY A 817 -3.38 21.33 -1.45
C GLY A 817 -1.93 20.85 -1.49
N TYR A 818 -0.96 21.76 -1.66
CA TYR A 818 0.47 21.48 -1.73
C TYR A 818 1.29 22.64 -1.16
N VAL A 819 2.57 22.38 -0.90
CA VAL A 819 3.60 23.39 -0.56
C VAL A 819 4.74 23.33 -1.58
N LEU A 820 5.50 24.42 -1.71
CA LEU A 820 6.63 24.49 -2.63
C LEU A 820 7.96 24.32 -1.90
N THR A 821 8.90 23.58 -2.50
CA THR A 821 10.31 23.67 -2.10
C THR A 821 10.90 25.01 -2.56
N PRO A 822 12.05 25.44 -2.00
CA PRO A 822 12.74 26.66 -2.44
C PRO A 822 13.10 26.67 -3.94
N PHE A 823 13.13 25.49 -4.57
CA PHE A 823 13.47 25.31 -5.99
C PHE A 823 12.24 25.04 -6.87
N GLY A 824 11.03 25.20 -6.33
CA GLY A 824 9.78 25.19 -7.10
C GLY A 824 9.09 23.83 -7.23
N ARG A 825 9.58 22.77 -6.58
CA ARG A 825 8.89 21.48 -6.54
C ARG A 825 7.60 21.59 -5.75
N ARG A 826 6.49 21.10 -6.32
CA ARG A 826 5.21 20.95 -5.62
C ARG A 826 5.21 19.65 -4.81
N CYS A 827 5.12 19.77 -3.50
CA CYS A 827 4.93 18.66 -2.59
C CYS A 827 3.46 18.62 -2.17
N TYR A 828 2.67 17.75 -2.80
CA TYR A 828 1.25 17.60 -2.44
C TYR A 828 1.10 17.01 -1.05
N VAL A 829 0.08 17.46 -0.32
CA VAL A 829 -0.17 17.09 1.07
C VAL A 829 -1.53 16.40 1.20
N PRO A 830 -1.60 15.08 0.92
CA PRO A 830 -2.84 14.33 1.07
C PRO A 830 -3.41 14.45 2.48
N GLY A 831 -4.72 14.74 2.56
CA GLY A 831 -5.43 14.81 3.82
C GLY A 831 -5.36 16.15 4.55
N ILE A 832 -4.80 17.20 3.94
CA ILE A 832 -4.85 18.57 4.52
C ILE A 832 -6.29 19.08 4.71
N HIS A 833 -7.24 18.56 3.93
CA HIS A 833 -8.68 18.86 4.03
C HIS A 833 -9.49 17.80 4.77
N GLU A 834 -8.85 16.83 5.44
CA GLU A 834 -9.55 15.78 6.16
C GLU A 834 -10.38 16.33 7.34
N LYS A 835 -11.58 15.77 7.51
CA LYS A 835 -12.45 16.10 8.65
C LYS A 835 -11.86 15.59 9.96
N SER A 836 -11.14 14.46 9.91
CA SER A 836 -10.46 13.89 11.07
C SER A 836 -9.31 14.79 11.52
N ALA A 837 -9.42 15.33 12.74
CA ALA A 837 -8.39 16.20 13.31
C ALA A 837 -7.00 15.53 13.38
N ALA A 838 -6.94 14.23 13.68
CA ALA A 838 -5.68 13.50 13.74
C ALA A 838 -5.00 13.37 12.35
N ARG A 839 -5.78 13.05 11.31
CA ARG A 839 -5.25 12.97 9.93
C ARG A 839 -4.85 14.34 9.41
N ARG A 840 -5.65 15.38 9.70
CA ARG A 840 -5.32 16.76 9.33
C ARG A 840 -4.06 17.27 10.03
N GLN A 841 -3.88 17.02 11.32
CA GLN A 841 -2.66 17.39 12.05
C GLN A 841 -1.42 16.64 11.55
N TYR A 842 -1.58 15.41 11.05
CA TYR A 842 -0.50 14.70 10.38
C TYR A 842 -0.12 15.36 9.05
N ALA A 843 -1.11 15.70 8.22
CA ALA A 843 -0.92 16.45 6.98
C ALA A 843 -0.27 17.83 7.20
N GLU A 844 -0.71 18.57 8.23
CA GLU A 844 -0.12 19.87 8.59
C GLU A 844 1.37 19.74 8.97
N ARG A 845 1.77 18.66 9.64
CA ARG A 845 3.20 18.39 9.92
C ARG A 845 3.98 18.07 8.65
N GLN A 846 3.38 17.32 7.72
CA GLN A 846 4.00 17.06 6.41
C GLN A 846 4.20 18.36 5.63
N ALA A 847 3.22 19.27 5.64
CA ALA A 847 3.33 20.57 4.97
C ALA A 847 4.49 21.42 5.51
N ILE A 848 4.76 21.38 6.81
CA ILE A 848 5.88 22.11 7.43
C ILE A 848 7.23 21.52 7.01
N ASN A 849 7.31 20.18 6.91
CA ASN A 849 8.57 19.47 6.70
C ASN A 849 8.95 19.33 5.22
N ALA A 850 7.97 19.23 4.33
CA ALA A 850 8.19 18.95 2.92
C ALA A 850 9.09 19.97 2.20
N PRO A 851 8.98 21.30 2.45
CA PRO A 851 9.88 22.28 1.82
C PRO A 851 11.33 22.14 2.27
N LEU A 852 11.56 21.74 3.53
CA LEU A 852 12.91 21.57 4.08
C LEU A 852 13.54 20.27 3.56
N GLN A 853 12.82 19.15 3.68
CA GLN A 853 13.29 17.84 3.24
C GLN A 853 13.42 17.76 1.72
N GLY A 854 12.47 18.37 0.99
CA GLY A 854 12.50 18.43 -0.45
C GLY A 854 13.50 19.44 -0.98
N GLY A 855 13.67 20.58 -0.32
CA GLY A 855 14.75 21.51 -0.62
C GLY A 855 16.13 20.87 -0.47
N ALA A 856 16.34 20.06 0.58
CA ALA A 856 17.58 19.31 0.76
C ALA A 856 17.78 18.28 -0.36
N ALA A 857 16.72 17.55 -0.72
CA ALA A 857 16.75 16.60 -1.84
C ALA A 857 17.11 17.29 -3.16
N ASP A 858 16.49 18.43 -3.45
CA ASP A 858 16.75 19.22 -4.66
C ASP A 858 18.22 19.69 -4.71
N ILE A 859 18.80 20.14 -3.58
CA ILE A 859 20.22 20.53 -3.50
C ILE A 859 21.14 19.33 -3.80
N ILE A 860 20.88 18.18 -3.18
CA ILE A 860 21.68 16.98 -3.40
C ILE A 860 21.61 16.55 -4.86
N LYS A 861 20.41 16.50 -5.44
CA LYS A 861 20.23 16.15 -6.86
C LYS A 861 20.94 17.14 -7.80
N ARG A 862 20.91 18.45 -7.51
CA ARG A 862 21.67 19.45 -8.27
C ARG A 862 23.18 19.20 -8.20
N ALA A 863 23.70 18.87 -7.02
CA ALA A 863 25.10 18.48 -6.89
C ALA A 863 25.41 17.24 -7.72
N MET A 864 24.56 16.20 -7.65
CA MET A 864 24.73 14.97 -8.43
C MET A 864 24.78 15.26 -9.94
N VAL A 865 23.96 16.18 -10.45
CA VAL A 865 23.95 16.58 -11.86
C VAL A 865 25.24 17.32 -12.27
N HIS A 866 25.82 18.12 -11.38
CA HIS A 866 27.02 18.92 -11.69
C HIS A 866 28.33 18.14 -11.53
N LEU A 867 28.37 17.14 -10.66
CA LEU A 867 29.58 16.40 -10.30
C LEU A 867 30.25 15.66 -11.47
N PRO A 868 29.56 14.88 -12.32
CA PRO A 868 30.19 14.14 -13.42
C PRO A 868 30.97 15.06 -14.36
N LEU A 869 30.37 16.17 -14.79
CA LEU A 869 31.02 17.12 -15.68
C LEU A 869 32.19 17.84 -15.01
N ALA A 870 32.07 18.17 -13.72
CA ALA A 870 33.15 18.81 -12.97
C ALA A 870 34.37 17.89 -12.81
N LEU A 871 34.13 16.62 -12.47
CA LEU A 871 35.18 15.58 -12.36
C LEU A 871 35.83 15.32 -13.72
N GLN A 872 35.03 15.19 -14.78
CA GLN A 872 35.55 15.02 -16.14
C GLN A 872 36.46 16.18 -16.58
N LYS A 873 36.02 17.44 -16.36
CA LYS A 873 36.82 18.63 -16.70
C LYS A 873 38.12 18.74 -15.90
N ALA A 874 38.13 18.21 -14.68
CA ALA A 874 39.31 18.16 -13.83
C ALA A 874 40.26 16.99 -14.14
N GLY A 875 39.90 16.11 -15.09
CA GLY A 875 40.71 14.94 -15.47
C GLY A 875 40.40 13.67 -14.68
N PHE A 876 39.37 13.68 -13.83
CA PHE A 876 38.99 12.57 -12.94
C PHE A 876 37.71 11.84 -13.41
N GLY A 877 37.53 11.74 -14.74
CA GLY A 877 36.31 11.17 -15.34
C GLY A 877 36.05 9.69 -14.99
N GLU A 878 37.06 8.97 -14.51
CA GLU A 878 36.94 7.58 -14.06
C GLU A 878 36.45 7.43 -12.61
N THR A 879 36.31 8.55 -11.88
CA THR A 879 35.70 8.55 -10.53
C THR A 879 34.23 8.19 -10.63
N ARG A 880 33.80 7.19 -9.86
CA ARG A 880 32.42 6.71 -9.86
C ARG A 880 31.66 7.22 -8.66
N MET A 881 30.49 7.81 -8.89
CA MET A 881 29.49 8.00 -7.84
C MET A 881 28.79 6.66 -7.62
N LEU A 882 28.69 6.21 -6.37
CA LEU A 882 28.19 4.86 -6.05
C LEU A 882 26.83 4.92 -5.36
N LEU A 883 26.71 5.70 -4.28
CA LEU A 883 25.53 5.72 -3.44
C LEU A 883 25.09 7.14 -3.08
N GLN A 884 23.78 7.29 -2.90
CA GLN A 884 23.15 8.43 -2.25
C GLN A 884 22.39 7.92 -1.02
N VAL A 885 22.81 8.33 0.17
CA VAL A 885 22.22 7.89 1.45
C VAL A 885 21.96 9.10 2.34
N HIS A 886 20.69 9.39 2.62
CA HIS A 886 20.29 10.59 3.37
C HIS A 886 20.80 11.88 2.73
N ASP A 887 21.80 12.53 3.33
CA ASP A 887 22.42 13.77 2.87
C ASP A 887 23.88 13.53 2.38
N GLU A 888 24.27 12.25 2.27
CA GLU A 888 25.60 11.78 1.88
C GLU A 888 25.64 11.29 0.42
N LEU A 889 26.74 11.60 -0.26
CA LEU A 889 27.16 11.00 -1.52
C LEU A 889 28.47 10.21 -1.31
N LEU A 890 28.50 8.98 -1.83
CA LEU A 890 29.66 8.09 -1.73
C LEU A 890 30.26 7.84 -3.12
N PHE A 891 31.59 7.90 -3.20
CA PHE A 891 32.36 7.77 -4.44
C PHE A 891 33.47 6.73 -4.33
N GLU A 892 33.93 6.23 -5.47
CA GLU A 892 35.09 5.35 -5.62
C GLU A 892 36.06 5.96 -6.65
N THR A 893 37.32 6.13 -6.27
CA THR A 893 38.37 6.73 -7.12
C THR A 893 39.74 6.11 -6.86
N ASP A 894 40.73 6.41 -7.70
CA ASP A 894 42.11 5.95 -7.50
C ASP A 894 42.72 6.52 -6.23
N GLU A 895 43.47 5.70 -5.50
CA GLU A 895 44.05 6.08 -4.21
C GLU A 895 44.95 7.34 -4.32
N SER A 896 45.67 7.49 -5.43
CA SER A 896 46.50 8.67 -5.69
C SER A 896 45.72 9.95 -5.97
N GLU A 897 44.43 9.84 -6.31
CA GLU A 897 43.58 10.95 -6.73
C GLU A 897 42.60 11.39 -5.64
N ALA A 898 42.43 10.58 -4.58
CA ALA A 898 41.35 10.70 -3.61
C ALA A 898 41.23 12.10 -2.98
N GLU A 899 42.35 12.71 -2.57
CA GLU A 899 42.35 14.05 -1.96
C GLU A 899 41.92 15.15 -2.93
N ALA A 900 42.40 15.09 -4.18
CA ALA A 900 42.05 16.08 -5.20
C ALA A 900 40.58 15.95 -5.60
N VAL A 901 40.09 14.72 -5.74
CA VAL A 901 38.70 14.40 -6.04
C VAL A 901 37.78 14.85 -4.90
N ALA A 902 38.14 14.56 -3.64
CA ALA A 902 37.36 14.99 -2.47
C ALA A 902 37.21 16.53 -2.40
N ALA A 903 38.29 17.27 -2.70
CA ALA A 903 38.24 18.73 -2.75
C ALA A 903 37.30 19.26 -3.85
N ILE A 904 37.27 18.62 -5.03
CA ILE A 904 36.34 19.00 -6.11
C ILE A 904 34.90 18.69 -5.71
N ILE A 905 34.64 17.49 -5.19
CA ILE A 905 33.31 17.06 -4.74
C ILE A 905 32.77 18.07 -3.72
N LYS A 906 33.58 18.39 -2.70
CA LYS A 906 33.24 19.37 -1.68
C LYS A 906 32.84 20.72 -2.29
N ASN A 907 33.66 21.28 -3.17
CA ASN A 907 33.40 22.58 -3.79
C ASN A 907 32.12 22.58 -4.62
N VAL A 908 31.86 21.51 -5.38
CA VAL A 908 30.66 21.40 -6.22
C VAL A 908 29.41 21.27 -5.37
N MET A 909 29.46 20.47 -4.30
CA MET A 909 28.33 20.30 -3.38
C MET A 909 28.04 21.57 -2.59
N GLU A 910 29.06 22.25 -2.03
CA GLU A 910 28.86 23.52 -1.33
C GLU A 910 28.31 24.63 -2.24
N ALA A 911 28.58 24.57 -3.54
CA ALA A 911 28.06 25.50 -4.55
C ALA A 911 26.73 25.07 -5.19
N ALA A 912 26.13 23.96 -4.77
CA ALA A 912 24.94 23.40 -5.42
C ALA A 912 23.68 24.27 -5.29
N ALA A 913 23.65 25.19 -4.32
CA ALA A 913 22.63 26.23 -4.22
C ALA A 913 23.19 27.52 -3.61
N ASP A 914 22.60 28.64 -4.01
CA ASP A 914 22.87 29.95 -3.41
C ASP A 914 21.83 30.23 -2.32
N LEU A 915 22.28 30.19 -1.07
CA LEU A 915 21.47 30.44 0.13
C LEU A 915 22.15 31.54 0.95
N ALA A 916 21.38 32.30 1.76
CA ALA A 916 21.99 33.30 2.65
C ALA A 916 22.90 32.67 3.75
N VAL A 917 22.80 31.36 3.94
CA VAL A 917 23.64 30.55 4.82
C VAL A 917 24.52 29.66 3.96
N PRO A 918 25.86 29.66 4.13
CA PRO A 918 26.73 28.80 3.34
C PRO A 918 26.37 27.32 3.58
N LEU A 919 26.30 26.53 2.51
CA LEU A 919 26.31 25.08 2.64
C LEU A 919 27.71 24.62 3.06
N VAL A 920 27.78 23.58 3.88
CA VAL A 920 29.04 23.02 4.37
C VAL A 920 28.99 21.52 4.13
N VAL A 921 30.08 21.00 3.57
CA VAL A 921 30.24 19.56 3.29
C VAL A 921 31.47 19.04 4.02
N GLU A 922 31.25 17.96 4.76
CA GLU A 922 32.31 17.17 5.39
C GLU A 922 32.69 16.03 4.45
N THR A 923 33.99 15.88 4.19
CA THR A 923 34.51 14.83 3.32
C THR A 923 35.46 13.93 4.11
N GLY A 924 35.29 12.62 4.00
CA GLY A 924 36.21 11.63 4.53
C GLY A 924 36.64 10.61 3.48
N ILE A 925 37.82 10.06 3.66
CA ILE A 925 38.46 9.12 2.72
C ILE A 925 38.83 7.86 3.50
N GLY A 926 38.44 6.70 2.99
CA GLY A 926 38.63 5.42 3.68
C GLY A 926 38.78 4.23 2.75
N GLN A 927 39.21 3.10 3.28
CA GLN A 927 39.21 1.83 2.54
C GLN A 927 37.83 1.19 2.54
N ASN A 928 36.99 1.53 3.51
CA ASN A 928 35.61 1.09 3.62
C ASN A 928 34.69 2.26 3.98
N TRP A 929 33.39 2.05 3.83
CA TRP A 929 32.40 3.11 4.01
C TRP A 929 32.40 3.65 5.45
N ALA A 930 32.65 2.80 6.46
CA ALA A 930 32.71 3.24 7.84
C ALA A 930 33.95 4.07 8.20
N GLU A 931 35.05 3.94 7.45
CA GLU A 931 36.24 4.79 7.61
C GLU A 931 36.10 6.12 6.87
N ALA A 932 35.42 6.11 5.71
CA ALA A 932 35.17 7.30 4.93
C ALA A 932 34.09 8.19 5.56
N HIS A 933 33.09 7.58 6.21
CA HIS A 933 32.04 8.26 6.98
C HIS A 933 32.53 8.66 8.37
#